data_AF-A0AAD3DDM0-F1
#
_entry.id   AF-A0AAD3DDM0-F1
#
_cell.length_a   1.000
_cell.length_b   1.000
_cell.length_c   1.000
_cell.angle_alpha   90.00
_cell.angle_beta   90.00
_cell.angle_gamma   90.00
#
_symmetry.space_group_name_H-M   'P 1'
#
loop_
_entity.id
_entity.type
_entity.pdbx_description
1 polymer ?
#
loop_
_entity_poly.entity_id
_entity_poly.type
_entity_poly.pdbx_seq_one_letter_code
_entity_poly.pdbx_strand_id
1 'polypeptide(L)'
;LLFAAGLFFFAVLSLSIYVKDPDSVTLKSSVTAKEPVRRSLGTSAKDAKRIGSRQRPQIHSIPGTPLKLLLASHNRLFWYDVANDTVQVLHEGEGVHYGIFPGERSEDGRLKTVWNVIRPHNWHPKTSEEFLVQFDAETGSEVSRVRIHSRFTHDAVRRGDRVYLANTEGGEVQELRYPDMKKLRSMRLFSLKQHVNTLAPLETGAVWAVLHNLGKSDAVRIDLNADPVPRVSGKVRGVGSKAHGLVALSPVSAPASSDAASDAAASGSSGGATGRLLVLDSEAGGLVEVDAGSGEVHSRWQAPADESPSKFLKGLCVVDGVAYFGVNVWGSRESRDSTGNDAELAAVDLASGSLLWRRRVPSHGLLNIVAAPQLGEESTYMAMAAEGGVAAAAAATAGENKEGAGEHGHAKQEEQHRRQQGQQHHQEKKQATKHEAGSSSSSKSKSSSSSSHSHAHDRKAISTTTSAAGNSSISMTGLGGVATGINDPRVAAATQKLIDMGYPPVVSGYWSSGQPHLDLKTKDTAKCWEAGLSLPLMRLNIERLRERVINMPDDMWSPVRQRRENAAVDGRKDNMDKFKPGVEALFMVFSDQSTEHVYRFPYYEYFKDVVEPLVEQIIGPADMNKIVRLQFARMKPGIEIKMHKDMGGYARFAHRIHLPVVSNSNVSFQVCPNLERSYVEEGKAAARRNRRLGEQQQGLREDDCVAIPMEEGMVFELNNRVLHLVLNHSNLKRVQMVVDVAEEPRQPRRLKPGTVCRYESAVMVCPPEGILPDDV
;
A
#
# COMPACT_ATOMS: atom_id res chain seq x y z
N LEU A 1 -52.00 47.95 -11.95
CA LEU A 1 -51.27 48.88 -12.84
C LEU A 1 -50.07 48.14 -13.42
N LEU A 2 -50.07 47.96 -14.76
CA LEU A 2 -49.00 47.55 -15.70
C LEU A 2 -48.29 46.19 -15.45
N PHE A 3 -48.81 45.08 -15.99
CA PHE A 3 -48.60 44.45 -17.34
C PHE A 3 -47.22 43.75 -17.48
N ALA A 4 -47.01 42.44 -17.60
CA ALA A 4 -47.68 41.27 -18.22
C ALA A 4 -47.45 41.07 -19.75
N ALA A 5 -46.92 39.88 -20.07
CA ALA A 5 -47.06 39.04 -21.28
C ALA A 5 -46.22 39.30 -22.56
N GLY A 6 -45.78 38.20 -23.21
CA GLY A 6 -45.31 38.18 -24.60
C GLY A 6 -44.57 36.92 -25.08
N LEU A 7 -45.29 35.84 -25.38
CA LEU A 7 -44.89 34.66 -26.16
C LEU A 7 -44.58 34.99 -27.64
N PHE A 8 -43.71 34.22 -28.33
CA PHE A 8 -43.83 33.74 -29.74
C PHE A 8 -42.57 32.91 -30.13
N PHE A 9 -42.59 31.57 -30.17
CA PHE A 9 -42.82 30.67 -31.33
C PHE A 9 -41.92 30.84 -32.57
N PHE A 10 -41.03 29.87 -32.80
CA PHE A 10 -40.83 29.23 -34.11
C PHE A 10 -40.23 27.82 -33.94
N ALA A 11 -40.98 26.82 -34.40
CA ALA A 11 -40.50 25.49 -34.75
C ALA A 11 -40.70 25.34 -36.27
N VAL A 12 -39.85 24.53 -36.95
CA VAL A 12 -40.20 23.54 -38.00
C VAL A 12 -39.00 23.17 -38.89
N LEU A 13 -38.73 21.86 -38.86
CA LEU A 13 -38.28 20.90 -39.89
C LEU A 13 -36.95 21.03 -40.67
N SER A 14 -36.18 19.94 -40.51
CA SER A 14 -35.73 18.98 -41.55
C SER A 14 -34.73 19.42 -42.63
N LEU A 15 -33.62 18.70 -42.74
CA LEU A 15 -33.47 17.64 -43.75
C LEU A 15 -32.22 16.78 -43.50
N SER A 16 -32.43 15.46 -43.61
CA SER A 16 -31.40 14.45 -43.81
C SER A 16 -30.60 14.72 -45.08
N ILE A 17 -29.28 14.61 -45.03
CA ILE A 17 -28.47 14.26 -46.21
C ILE A 17 -27.56 13.08 -45.87
N TYR A 18 -27.77 12.06 -46.67
CA TYR A 18 -27.13 10.77 -46.75
C TYR A 18 -26.09 10.85 -47.87
N VAL A 19 -24.80 10.74 -47.59
CA VAL A 19 -23.73 10.47 -48.58
C VAL A 19 -22.64 9.67 -47.85
N LYS A 20 -22.62 8.34 -47.98
CA LYS A 20 -21.75 7.56 -48.89
C LYS A 20 -20.24 7.76 -48.63
N ASP A 21 -19.67 6.77 -47.93
CA ASP A 21 -18.34 6.22 -48.23
C ASP A 21 -18.27 5.81 -49.72
N PRO A 22 -17.10 5.84 -50.40
CA PRO A 22 -15.94 5.06 -49.98
C PRO A 22 -14.55 5.71 -50.25
N ASP A 23 -13.50 5.28 -49.55
CA ASP A 23 -12.44 4.49 -50.18
C ASP A 23 -11.29 4.11 -49.23
N SER A 24 -10.85 2.88 -49.50
CA SER A 24 -9.81 2.07 -48.89
C SER A 24 -8.39 2.63 -48.99
N VAL A 25 -7.62 2.53 -47.90
CA VAL A 25 -6.16 2.32 -47.99
C VAL A 25 -5.75 1.20 -47.03
N THR A 26 -5.68 -0.01 -47.60
CA THR A 26 -4.98 -1.18 -47.06
C THR A 26 -3.47 -0.95 -47.08
N LEU A 27 -2.83 -0.95 -45.91
CA LEU A 27 -1.37 -1.16 -45.78
C LEU A 27 -1.11 -2.62 -45.42
N LYS A 28 -0.63 -3.38 -46.41
CA LYS A 28 -0.08 -4.72 -46.27
C LYS A 28 1.34 -4.61 -45.70
N SER A 29 1.61 -5.25 -44.57
CA SER A 29 2.98 -5.64 -44.19
C SER A 29 3.02 -7.16 -44.00
N SER A 30 3.52 -7.84 -45.02
CA SER A 30 3.85 -9.26 -44.98
C SER A 30 5.15 -9.47 -44.22
N VAL A 31 5.11 -10.14 -43.07
CA VAL A 31 6.29 -10.76 -42.45
C VAL A 31 6.11 -12.26 -42.53
N THR A 32 6.96 -12.87 -43.35
CA THR A 32 7.07 -14.30 -43.61
C THR A 32 7.75 -15.00 -42.43
N ALA A 33 6.97 -15.76 -41.65
CA ALA A 33 7.51 -16.72 -40.67
C ALA A 33 7.78 -18.06 -41.38
N LYS A 34 9.04 -18.50 -41.35
CA LYS A 34 9.47 -19.84 -41.79
C LYS A 34 9.19 -20.85 -40.67
N GLU A 35 8.38 -21.86 -40.97
CA GLU A 35 8.31 -23.10 -40.21
C GLU A 35 9.63 -23.88 -40.28
N PRO A 36 9.93 -24.71 -39.26
CA PRO A 36 10.59 -25.98 -39.51
C PRO A 36 9.79 -27.18 -38.97
N VAL A 37 9.30 -27.97 -39.92
CA VAL A 37 9.52 -29.42 -40.05
C VAL A 37 9.39 -30.27 -38.78
N ARG A 38 8.24 -30.95 -38.69
CA ARG A 38 8.02 -32.19 -37.93
C ARG A 38 9.05 -33.26 -38.30
N ARG A 39 9.71 -33.85 -37.30
CA ARG A 39 10.33 -35.18 -37.40
C ARG A 39 9.61 -36.15 -36.46
N SER A 40 8.94 -37.12 -37.07
CA SER A 40 8.47 -38.35 -36.45
C SER A 40 9.65 -39.31 -36.25
N LEU A 41 9.82 -39.84 -35.05
CA LEU A 41 10.56 -41.07 -34.80
C LEU A 41 9.72 -41.94 -33.88
N GLY A 42 9.26 -43.07 -34.42
CA GLY A 42 8.72 -44.17 -33.64
C GLY A 42 9.81 -45.19 -33.37
N THR A 43 9.72 -45.86 -32.22
CA THR A 43 10.21 -47.21 -31.94
C THR A 43 9.49 -47.68 -30.66
N SER A 44 8.60 -48.66 -30.77
CA SER A 44 8.81 -50.10 -30.52
C SER A 44 8.86 -50.47 -29.03
N ALA A 45 7.80 -51.16 -28.61
CA ALA A 45 7.68 -51.92 -27.37
C ALA A 45 8.65 -53.13 -27.35
N LYS A 46 9.05 -53.55 -26.13
CA LYS A 46 9.12 -54.96 -25.69
C LYS A 46 9.48 -55.11 -24.20
N ASP A 47 8.64 -55.89 -23.53
CA ASP A 47 8.89 -56.89 -22.48
C ASP A 47 9.67 -56.57 -21.19
N ALA A 48 8.98 -56.68 -20.04
CA ALA A 48 9.48 -57.41 -18.87
C ALA A 48 8.36 -57.90 -17.93
N LYS A 49 8.56 -59.10 -17.41
CA LYS A 49 7.63 -60.00 -16.68
C LYS A 49 7.35 -59.62 -15.22
N ARG A 50 6.06 -59.71 -14.86
CA ARG A 50 5.42 -60.58 -13.84
C ARG A 50 6.25 -61.04 -12.61
N ILE A 51 5.91 -60.53 -11.42
CA ILE A 51 5.94 -61.27 -10.13
C ILE A 51 4.68 -60.89 -9.33
N GLY A 52 3.97 -61.89 -8.81
CA GLY A 52 2.69 -61.74 -8.11
C GLY A 52 2.81 -61.46 -6.62
N SER A 53 1.80 -60.80 -6.06
CA SER A 53 1.48 -60.86 -4.63
C SER A 53 -0.04 -60.68 -4.41
N ARG A 54 -0.49 -61.20 -3.28
CA ARG A 54 -1.85 -61.63 -2.92
C ARG A 54 -2.95 -60.55 -3.03
N GLN A 55 -4.08 -60.94 -3.60
CA GLN A 55 -5.34 -60.17 -3.63
C GLN A 55 -5.92 -59.97 -2.21
N ARG A 56 -6.14 -58.71 -1.84
CA ARG A 56 -7.20 -58.28 -0.92
C ARG A 56 -8.41 -57.84 -1.75
N PRO A 57 -9.65 -57.96 -1.24
CA PRO A 57 -10.87 -57.72 -2.03
C PRO A 57 -10.91 -56.27 -2.51
N GLN A 58 -10.89 -56.08 -3.83
CA GLN A 58 -11.04 -54.76 -4.45
C GLN A 58 -12.50 -54.32 -4.35
N ILE A 59 -12.73 -53.28 -3.57
CA ILE A 59 -13.87 -52.38 -3.77
C ILE A 59 -13.52 -51.59 -5.04
N HIS A 60 -14.33 -51.72 -6.09
CA HIS A 60 -14.17 -50.97 -7.32
C HIS A 60 -14.34 -49.47 -7.06
N SER A 61 -13.22 -48.74 -6.91
CA SER A 61 -13.19 -47.28 -6.93
C SER A 61 -13.22 -46.81 -8.37
N ILE A 62 -14.24 -46.02 -8.72
CA ILE A 62 -14.24 -45.22 -9.95
C ILE A 62 -12.99 -44.31 -9.87
N PRO A 63 -12.14 -44.22 -10.92
CA PRO A 63 -11.00 -43.32 -10.89
C PRO A 63 -11.50 -41.89 -10.73
N GLY A 64 -11.28 -41.32 -9.55
CA GLY A 64 -11.72 -39.98 -9.19
C GLY A 64 -11.07 -38.93 -10.11
N THR A 65 -11.85 -37.94 -10.53
CA THR A 65 -11.34 -36.82 -11.32
C THR A 65 -10.26 -36.10 -10.50
N PRO A 66 -9.05 -35.83 -11.06
CA PRO A 66 -8.00 -35.12 -10.34
C PRO A 66 -8.49 -33.76 -9.81
N LEU A 67 -8.15 -33.42 -8.57
CA LEU A 67 -8.51 -32.13 -7.99
C LEU A 67 -7.82 -30.99 -8.74
N LYS A 68 -8.64 -30.11 -9.34
CA LYS A 68 -8.20 -28.84 -9.91
C LYS A 68 -8.67 -27.68 -9.04
N LEU A 69 -7.86 -26.66 -8.89
CA LEU A 69 -8.22 -25.42 -8.20
C LEU A 69 -8.26 -24.29 -9.22
N LEU A 70 -9.29 -23.46 -9.20
CA LEU A 70 -9.35 -22.25 -10.00
C LEU A 70 -8.81 -21.09 -9.16
N LEU A 71 -7.75 -20.47 -9.66
CA LEU A 71 -6.99 -19.42 -8.98
C LEU A 71 -7.21 -18.08 -9.70
N ALA A 72 -7.49 -17.03 -8.94
CA ALA A 72 -7.59 -15.66 -9.47
C ALA A 72 -6.60 -14.74 -8.78
N SER A 73 -5.80 -14.01 -9.55
CA SER A 73 -4.74 -13.10 -9.09
C SER A 73 -4.95 -11.67 -9.60
N HIS A 74 -3.96 -10.81 -9.38
CA HIS A 74 -3.93 -9.45 -9.93
C HIS A 74 -3.86 -9.37 -11.45
N ASN A 75 -3.56 -10.45 -12.15
CA ASN A 75 -3.43 -10.41 -13.61
C ASN A 75 -3.91 -11.69 -14.31
N ARG A 76 -4.28 -12.76 -13.58
CA ARG A 76 -4.61 -14.06 -14.17
C ARG A 76 -5.82 -14.72 -13.53
N LEU A 77 -6.54 -15.48 -14.34
CA LEU A 77 -7.46 -16.54 -13.94
C LEU A 77 -6.96 -17.85 -14.53
N PHE A 78 -6.70 -18.86 -13.70
CA PHE A 78 -6.07 -20.09 -14.18
C PHE A 78 -6.39 -21.32 -13.32
N TRP A 79 -6.48 -22.48 -13.97
CA TRP A 79 -6.55 -23.77 -13.30
C TRP A 79 -5.18 -24.21 -12.80
N TYR A 80 -5.17 -24.83 -11.63
CA TYR A 80 -4.03 -25.51 -11.04
C TYR A 80 -4.40 -26.97 -10.75
N ASP A 81 -3.72 -27.92 -11.38
CA ASP A 81 -3.88 -29.36 -11.11
C ASP A 81 -3.01 -29.75 -9.91
N VAL A 82 -3.66 -30.13 -8.81
CA VAL A 82 -2.98 -30.41 -7.54
C VAL A 82 -2.09 -31.65 -7.62
N ALA A 83 -2.51 -32.66 -8.39
CA ALA A 83 -1.78 -33.92 -8.51
C ALA A 83 -0.56 -33.78 -9.40
N ASN A 84 -0.73 -33.08 -10.53
CA ASN A 84 0.29 -32.98 -11.57
C ASN A 84 1.18 -31.72 -11.45
N ASP A 85 0.84 -30.78 -10.57
CA ASP A 85 1.52 -29.49 -10.42
C ASP A 85 1.60 -28.71 -11.74
N THR A 86 0.49 -28.72 -12.49
CA THR A 86 0.38 -28.06 -13.80
C THR A 86 -0.62 -26.91 -13.77
N VAL A 87 -0.38 -25.91 -14.61
CA VAL A 87 -1.21 -24.70 -14.72
C VAL A 87 -1.79 -24.58 -16.13
N GLN A 88 -3.07 -24.22 -16.20
CA GLN A 88 -3.74 -23.82 -17.43
C GLN A 88 -4.35 -22.43 -17.25
N VAL A 89 -3.78 -21.43 -17.93
CA VAL A 89 -4.30 -20.05 -17.90
C VAL A 89 -5.58 -19.97 -18.73
N LEU A 90 -6.67 -19.50 -18.11
CA LEU A 90 -7.93 -19.21 -18.78
C LEU A 90 -7.98 -17.77 -19.29
N HIS A 91 -7.48 -16.84 -18.49
CA HIS A 91 -7.46 -15.41 -18.83
C HIS A 91 -6.23 -14.74 -18.21
N GLU A 92 -5.66 -13.77 -18.92
CA GLU A 92 -4.59 -12.90 -18.44
C GLU A 92 -4.79 -11.46 -18.91
N GLY A 93 -4.59 -10.49 -18.00
CA GLY A 93 -4.78 -9.07 -18.27
C GLY A 93 -6.11 -8.52 -17.75
N GLU A 94 -6.47 -7.31 -18.21
CA GLU A 94 -7.67 -6.56 -17.79
C GLU A 94 -7.77 -6.18 -16.30
N GLY A 95 -6.68 -6.37 -15.55
CA GLY A 95 -6.57 -5.98 -14.15
C GLY A 95 -6.81 -7.14 -13.19
N VAL A 96 -7.39 -6.81 -12.05
CA VAL A 96 -7.42 -7.68 -10.87
C VAL A 96 -8.63 -8.62 -10.92
N HIS A 97 -8.35 -9.91 -10.86
CA HIS A 97 -9.36 -10.96 -10.75
C HIS A 97 -9.73 -11.21 -9.28
N TYR A 98 -11.04 -11.18 -8.99
CA TYR A 98 -11.66 -11.48 -7.71
C TYR A 98 -12.94 -12.29 -7.92
N GLY A 99 -13.53 -12.88 -6.87
CA GLY A 99 -14.81 -13.59 -6.92
C GLY A 99 -14.88 -14.72 -7.95
N ILE A 100 -15.23 -15.93 -7.52
CA ILE A 100 -15.37 -17.06 -8.44
C ILE A 100 -16.61 -17.85 -8.06
N PHE A 101 -17.44 -18.16 -9.05
CA PHE A 101 -18.53 -19.12 -8.88
C PHE A 101 -18.84 -19.84 -10.20
N PRO A 102 -19.39 -21.07 -10.16
CA PRO A 102 -19.72 -21.83 -11.37
C PRO A 102 -20.93 -21.23 -12.11
N GLY A 103 -20.87 -21.30 -13.43
CA GLY A 103 -21.96 -20.96 -14.33
C GLY A 103 -22.77 -22.19 -14.74
N GLU A 104 -22.81 -22.43 -16.05
CA GLU A 104 -23.50 -23.56 -16.67
C GLU A 104 -22.76 -24.89 -16.46
N ARG A 105 -23.54 -25.97 -16.42
CA ARG A 105 -23.07 -27.35 -16.45
C ARG A 105 -23.69 -28.07 -17.65
N SER A 106 -22.99 -29.05 -18.20
CA SER A 106 -23.57 -29.97 -19.18
C SER A 106 -24.54 -30.94 -18.52
N GLU A 107 -25.29 -31.69 -19.34
CA GLU A 107 -26.25 -32.69 -18.88
C GLU A 107 -25.62 -33.78 -18.00
N ASP A 108 -24.34 -34.08 -18.22
CA ASP A 108 -23.53 -35.01 -17.42
C ASP A 108 -22.97 -34.38 -16.12
N GLY A 109 -23.33 -33.13 -15.82
CA GLY A 109 -22.89 -32.41 -14.62
C GLY A 109 -21.51 -31.76 -14.73
N ARG A 110 -20.78 -31.91 -15.84
CA ARG A 110 -19.47 -31.26 -16.03
C ARG A 110 -19.60 -29.75 -16.11
N LEU A 111 -18.66 -29.03 -15.48
CA LEU A 111 -18.61 -27.57 -15.48
C LEU A 111 -18.29 -27.05 -16.88
N LYS A 112 -19.20 -26.25 -17.48
CA LYS A 112 -19.00 -25.62 -18.79
C LYS A 112 -18.47 -24.21 -18.68
N THR A 113 -18.95 -23.43 -17.72
CA THR A 113 -18.54 -22.02 -17.58
C THR A 113 -18.29 -21.64 -16.13
N VAL A 114 -17.47 -20.62 -15.93
CA VAL A 114 -17.18 -19.99 -14.63
C VAL A 114 -17.39 -18.50 -14.73
N TRP A 115 -17.90 -17.89 -13.67
CA TRP A 115 -17.99 -16.45 -13.54
C TRP A 115 -16.85 -15.92 -12.68
N ASN A 116 -16.29 -14.80 -13.08
CA ASN A 116 -15.22 -14.10 -12.37
C ASN A 116 -15.48 -12.59 -12.33
N VAL A 117 -15.09 -11.93 -11.25
CA VAL A 117 -15.07 -10.47 -11.19
C VAL A 117 -13.74 -9.95 -11.74
N ILE A 118 -13.81 -9.08 -12.75
CA ILE A 118 -12.66 -8.35 -13.29
C ILE A 118 -12.76 -6.89 -12.86
N ARG A 119 -11.67 -6.41 -12.25
CA ARG A 119 -11.49 -5.02 -11.85
C ARG A 119 -10.31 -4.41 -12.59
N PRO A 120 -10.52 -3.43 -13.47
CA PRO A 120 -9.42 -2.83 -14.24
C PRO A 120 -8.48 -1.92 -13.42
N HIS A 121 -8.58 -1.96 -12.09
CA HIS A 121 -7.85 -1.13 -11.16
C HIS A 121 -7.60 -1.87 -9.84
N ASN A 122 -6.47 -1.55 -9.21
CA ASN A 122 -6.11 -2.09 -7.90
C ASN A 122 -6.60 -1.20 -6.73
N TRP A 123 -7.00 0.06 -6.96
CA TRP A 123 -7.36 1.01 -5.89
C TRP A 123 -8.37 2.10 -6.27
N HIS A 124 -9.39 2.34 -5.42
CA HIS A 124 -10.40 3.43 -5.43
C HIS A 124 -10.48 4.31 -6.69
N PRO A 125 -10.97 3.75 -7.80
CA PRO A 125 -11.16 4.51 -9.01
C PRO A 125 -12.42 5.36 -8.91
N LYS A 126 -12.41 6.55 -9.50
CA LYS A 126 -13.62 7.38 -9.57
C LYS A 126 -14.55 7.01 -10.73
N THR A 127 -14.05 6.32 -11.75
CA THR A 127 -14.73 6.19 -13.05
C THR A 127 -14.65 4.83 -13.71
N SER A 128 -13.94 3.85 -13.15
CA SER A 128 -13.82 2.56 -13.81
C SER A 128 -14.98 1.63 -13.48
N GLU A 129 -15.40 0.93 -14.51
CA GLU A 129 -16.45 -0.07 -14.44
C GLU A 129 -15.83 -1.40 -14.05
N GLU A 130 -16.50 -2.13 -13.16
CA GLU A 130 -16.15 -3.50 -12.80
C GLU A 130 -17.12 -4.45 -13.50
N PHE A 131 -16.67 -5.66 -13.78
CA PHE A 131 -17.42 -6.62 -14.59
C PHE A 131 -17.50 -7.97 -13.90
N LEU A 132 -18.65 -8.62 -14.01
CA LEU A 132 -18.75 -10.07 -13.95
C LEU A 132 -18.56 -10.59 -15.36
N VAL A 133 -17.57 -11.45 -15.56
CA VAL A 133 -17.25 -12.06 -16.86
C VAL A 133 -17.41 -13.56 -16.74
N GLN A 134 -18.17 -14.15 -17.66
CA GLN A 134 -18.35 -15.58 -17.78
C GLN A 134 -17.34 -16.11 -18.79
N PHE A 135 -16.53 -17.05 -18.37
CA PHE A 135 -15.57 -17.75 -19.21
C PHE A 135 -16.01 -19.20 -19.43
N ASP A 136 -15.76 -19.71 -20.62
CA ASP A 136 -15.75 -21.14 -20.89
C ASP A 136 -14.66 -21.78 -20.02
N ALA A 137 -15.05 -22.77 -19.21
CA ALA A 137 -14.22 -23.33 -18.16
C ALA A 137 -13.06 -24.17 -18.70
N GLU A 138 -13.12 -24.59 -19.97
CA GLU A 138 -12.10 -25.42 -20.61
C GLU A 138 -11.15 -24.57 -21.47
N THR A 139 -11.67 -23.64 -22.25
CA THR A 139 -10.90 -22.83 -23.22
C THR A 139 -10.51 -21.46 -22.70
N GLY A 140 -11.19 -20.94 -21.68
CA GLY A 140 -11.01 -19.57 -21.20
C GLY A 140 -11.66 -18.50 -22.08
N SER A 141 -12.40 -18.90 -23.13
CA SER A 141 -13.08 -17.95 -24.02
C SER A 141 -14.17 -17.19 -23.25
N GLU A 142 -14.26 -15.87 -23.44
CA GLU A 142 -15.35 -15.07 -22.88
C GLU A 142 -16.69 -15.47 -23.53
N VAL A 143 -17.66 -15.84 -22.69
CA VAL A 143 -19.02 -16.23 -23.09
C VAL A 143 -19.99 -15.06 -22.89
N SER A 144 -19.87 -14.34 -21.78
CA SER A 144 -20.69 -13.18 -21.48
C SER A 144 -20.00 -12.23 -20.51
N ARG A 145 -20.45 -10.96 -20.51
CA ARG A 145 -19.94 -9.91 -19.63
C ARG A 145 -21.07 -9.03 -19.16
N VAL A 146 -21.13 -8.81 -17.86
CA VAL A 146 -22.12 -7.94 -17.22
C VAL A 146 -21.42 -6.91 -16.36
N ARG A 147 -21.72 -5.63 -16.63
CA ARG A 147 -21.28 -4.53 -15.80
C ARG A 147 -21.94 -4.60 -14.43
N ILE A 148 -21.16 -4.52 -13.37
CA ILE A 148 -21.66 -4.45 -11.99
C ILE A 148 -21.57 -3.04 -11.42
N HIS A 149 -22.49 -2.70 -10.53
CA HIS A 149 -22.57 -1.37 -9.92
C HIS A 149 -21.74 -1.30 -8.63
N SER A 150 -20.46 -1.62 -8.73
CA SER A 150 -19.50 -1.60 -7.63
C SER A 150 -18.29 -0.76 -8.03
N ARG A 151 -17.58 -0.22 -7.04
CA ARG A 151 -16.35 0.58 -7.26
C ARG A 151 -15.11 -0.10 -6.72
N PHE A 152 -15.31 -1.16 -5.93
CA PHE A 152 -14.22 -1.89 -5.31
C PHE A 152 -14.70 -3.27 -4.87
N THR A 153 -15.10 -4.11 -5.82
CA THR A 153 -15.56 -5.48 -5.50
C THR A 153 -14.39 -6.30 -4.96
N HIS A 154 -14.59 -6.92 -3.80
CA HIS A 154 -13.60 -7.83 -3.23
C HIS A 154 -13.98 -9.30 -3.41
N ASP A 155 -15.26 -9.59 -3.57
CA ASP A 155 -15.75 -10.96 -3.66
C ASP A 155 -17.10 -11.04 -4.38
N ALA A 156 -17.35 -12.20 -4.97
CA ALA A 156 -18.61 -12.57 -5.61
C ALA A 156 -18.85 -14.06 -5.43
N VAL A 157 -19.98 -14.41 -4.82
CA VAL A 157 -20.37 -15.78 -4.52
C VAL A 157 -21.81 -16.04 -4.94
N ARG A 158 -22.11 -17.28 -5.34
CA ARG A 158 -23.44 -17.68 -5.80
C ARG A 158 -24.05 -18.69 -4.83
N ARG A 159 -25.36 -18.56 -4.59
CA ARG A 159 -26.20 -19.56 -3.94
C ARG A 159 -27.53 -19.66 -4.70
N GLY A 160 -27.80 -20.80 -5.33
CA GLY A 160 -29.01 -21.02 -6.11
C GLY A 160 -29.17 -20.01 -7.25
N ASP A 161 -30.27 -19.23 -7.21
CA ASP A 161 -30.61 -18.19 -8.18
C ASP A 161 -30.10 -16.78 -7.76
N ARG A 162 -29.26 -16.70 -6.73
CA ARG A 162 -28.71 -15.45 -6.18
C ARG A 162 -27.20 -15.39 -6.29
N VAL A 163 -26.70 -14.21 -6.64
CA VAL A 163 -25.28 -13.84 -6.59
C VAL A 163 -25.10 -12.68 -5.64
N TYR A 164 -24.13 -12.78 -4.73
CA TYR A 164 -23.81 -11.76 -3.73
C TYR A 164 -22.45 -11.15 -4.01
N LEU A 165 -22.38 -9.81 -4.07
CA LEU A 165 -21.14 -9.06 -4.27
C LEU A 165 -20.75 -8.28 -3.02
N ALA A 166 -19.48 -8.33 -2.64
CA ALA A 166 -18.89 -7.46 -1.61
C ALA A 166 -18.43 -6.14 -2.25
N ASN A 167 -19.32 -5.15 -2.32
CA ASN A 167 -18.97 -3.78 -2.74
C ASN A 167 -18.35 -3.03 -1.57
N THR A 168 -17.05 -3.20 -1.46
CA THR A 168 -16.24 -2.72 -0.35
C THR A 168 -16.28 -1.21 -0.16
N GLU A 169 -16.08 -0.44 -1.22
CA GLU A 169 -15.99 1.02 -1.14
C GLU A 169 -17.35 1.63 -0.77
N GLY A 170 -18.42 1.08 -1.33
CA GLY A 170 -19.79 1.46 -0.97
C GLY A 170 -20.23 0.95 0.41
N GLY A 171 -19.49 0.02 1.01
CA GLY A 171 -19.89 -0.67 2.25
C GLY A 171 -21.18 -1.48 2.08
N GLU A 172 -21.40 -2.00 0.87
CA GLU A 172 -22.63 -2.70 0.51
C GLU A 172 -22.38 -4.19 0.25
N VAL A 173 -23.37 -5.01 0.60
CA VAL A 173 -23.54 -6.32 -0.04
C VAL A 173 -24.61 -6.15 -1.11
N GLN A 174 -24.30 -6.48 -2.36
CA GLN A 174 -25.26 -6.41 -3.47
C GLN A 174 -25.80 -7.80 -3.77
N GLU A 175 -27.08 -7.90 -4.05
CA GLU A 175 -27.73 -9.15 -4.45
C GLU A 175 -28.20 -9.03 -5.90
N LEU A 176 -27.83 -10.01 -6.72
CA LEU A 176 -28.12 -10.10 -8.14
C LEU A 176 -28.85 -11.42 -8.42
N ARG A 177 -29.66 -11.44 -9.47
CA ARG A 177 -30.30 -12.65 -9.98
C ARG A 177 -29.39 -13.41 -10.91
N TYR A 178 -29.33 -14.73 -10.79
CA TYR A 178 -28.68 -15.62 -11.74
C TYR A 178 -29.72 -16.15 -12.76
N PRO A 179 -29.38 -16.35 -14.06
CA PRO A 179 -28.08 -16.09 -14.70
C PRO A 179 -27.89 -14.68 -15.25
N ASP A 180 -28.94 -13.85 -15.29
CA ASP A 180 -28.91 -12.56 -16.01
C ASP A 180 -28.15 -11.43 -15.29
N MET A 181 -27.68 -11.69 -14.07
CA MET A 181 -26.95 -10.76 -13.19
C MET A 181 -27.71 -9.46 -12.95
N LYS A 182 -29.05 -9.48 -13.05
CA LYS A 182 -29.86 -8.31 -12.76
C LYS A 182 -29.78 -8.00 -11.27
N LYS A 183 -29.30 -6.80 -10.92
CA LYS A 183 -29.26 -6.34 -9.54
C LYS A 183 -30.68 -6.28 -8.96
N LEU A 184 -30.88 -7.01 -7.86
CA LEU A 184 -32.13 -7.06 -7.11
C LEU A 184 -32.17 -5.99 -6.03
N ARG A 185 -31.11 -5.89 -5.22
CA ARG A 185 -30.99 -4.89 -4.15
C ARG A 185 -29.54 -4.63 -3.73
N SER A 186 -29.32 -3.50 -3.06
CA SER A 186 -28.05 -3.14 -2.40
C SER A 186 -28.30 -2.98 -0.89
N MET A 187 -27.49 -3.65 -0.07
CA MET A 187 -27.61 -3.65 1.39
C MET A 187 -26.44 -2.86 1.99
N ARG A 188 -26.68 -1.59 2.32
CA ARG A 188 -25.69 -0.68 2.92
C ARG A 188 -25.52 -0.92 4.42
N LEU A 189 -24.84 -2.01 4.75
CA LEU A 189 -24.70 -2.47 6.14
C LEU A 189 -23.41 -2.00 6.80
N PHE A 190 -22.44 -1.54 6.01
CA PHE A 190 -21.09 -1.27 6.49
C PHE A 190 -20.58 0.09 6.01
N SER A 191 -19.60 0.62 6.72
CA SER A 191 -18.84 1.79 6.30
C SER A 191 -17.61 1.39 5.47
N LEU A 192 -17.06 2.35 4.73
CA LEU A 192 -15.77 2.21 4.05
C LEU A 192 -14.66 1.73 5.01
N LYS A 193 -14.70 2.14 6.28
CA LYS A 193 -13.72 1.70 7.28
C LYS A 193 -13.88 0.22 7.65
N GLN A 194 -15.12 -0.28 7.69
CA GLN A 194 -15.39 -1.67 8.01
C GLN A 194 -14.94 -2.59 6.88
N HIS A 195 -15.11 -2.15 5.63
CA HIS A 195 -14.51 -2.74 4.44
C HIS A 195 -14.85 -4.24 4.34
N VAL A 196 -16.10 -4.51 3.96
CA VAL A 196 -16.59 -5.86 3.69
C VAL A 196 -15.73 -6.52 2.62
N ASN A 197 -15.29 -7.76 2.85
CA ASN A 197 -14.24 -8.39 2.06
C ASN A 197 -14.70 -9.70 1.41
N THR A 198 -14.98 -10.73 2.22
CA THR A 198 -15.34 -12.08 1.75
C THR A 198 -16.74 -12.44 2.24
N LEU A 199 -17.50 -13.19 1.45
CA LEU A 199 -18.89 -13.57 1.74
C LEU A 199 -19.07 -15.10 1.79
N ALA A 200 -19.96 -15.56 2.67
CA ALA A 200 -20.38 -16.96 2.75
C ALA A 200 -21.90 -17.04 3.00
N PRO A 201 -22.73 -17.12 1.94
CA PRO A 201 -24.17 -17.31 2.08
C PRO A 201 -24.50 -18.69 2.67
N LEU A 202 -25.60 -18.74 3.43
CA LEU A 202 -26.12 -19.94 4.08
C LEU A 202 -27.54 -20.24 3.59
N GLU A 203 -27.96 -21.51 3.68
CA GLU A 203 -29.30 -21.98 3.31
C GLU A 203 -30.42 -21.27 4.08
N THR A 204 -30.13 -20.83 5.30
CA THR A 204 -31.08 -20.12 6.16
C THR A 204 -31.47 -18.73 5.67
N GLY A 205 -30.91 -18.26 4.53
CA GLY A 205 -31.05 -16.88 4.07
C GLY A 205 -30.21 -15.90 4.88
N ALA A 206 -29.16 -16.39 5.54
CA ALA A 206 -28.16 -15.55 6.19
C ALA A 206 -26.87 -15.52 5.35
N VAL A 207 -26.05 -14.47 5.52
CA VAL A 207 -24.73 -14.36 4.90
C VAL A 207 -23.72 -14.04 5.98
N TRP A 208 -22.65 -14.82 6.07
CA TRP A 208 -21.46 -14.39 6.81
C TRP A 208 -20.61 -13.49 5.93
N ALA A 209 -20.05 -12.45 6.54
CA ALA A 209 -19.11 -11.56 5.89
C ALA A 209 -17.89 -11.30 6.79
N VAL A 210 -16.69 -11.29 6.20
CA VAL A 210 -15.50 -10.80 6.88
C VAL A 210 -15.37 -9.29 6.66
N LEU A 211 -15.25 -8.54 7.75
CA LEU A 211 -14.93 -7.12 7.78
C LEU A 211 -13.44 -6.99 8.13
N HIS A 212 -12.58 -6.74 7.15
CA HIS A 212 -11.14 -6.72 7.44
C HIS A 212 -10.69 -5.44 8.18
N ASN A 213 -11.54 -4.40 8.26
CA ASN A 213 -11.36 -3.16 9.02
C ASN A 213 -10.03 -2.39 8.77
N LEU A 214 -9.27 -2.73 7.72
CA LEU A 214 -7.88 -2.29 7.51
C LEU A 214 -6.99 -2.52 8.75
N GLY A 215 -7.23 -3.61 9.49
CA GLY A 215 -6.57 -3.96 10.75
C GLY A 215 -7.30 -5.10 11.46
N LYS A 216 -7.54 -4.99 12.77
CA LYS A 216 -8.31 -6.01 13.52
C LYS A 216 -9.65 -6.29 12.87
N SER A 217 -9.85 -7.52 12.42
CA SER A 217 -10.98 -7.93 11.59
C SER A 217 -12.09 -8.53 12.43
N ASP A 218 -13.31 -8.47 11.91
CA ASP A 218 -14.49 -9.07 12.51
C ASP A 218 -15.20 -9.97 11.49
N ALA A 219 -15.90 -11.01 11.95
CA ALA A 219 -16.87 -11.74 11.14
C ALA A 219 -18.28 -11.32 11.56
N VAL A 220 -19.16 -11.04 10.61
CA VAL A 220 -20.54 -10.62 10.87
C VAL A 220 -21.53 -11.50 10.14
N ARG A 221 -22.62 -11.84 10.81
CA ARG A 221 -23.76 -12.53 10.23
C ARG A 221 -24.81 -11.51 9.86
N ILE A 222 -25.26 -11.57 8.61
CA ILE A 222 -26.32 -10.76 8.04
C ILE A 222 -27.54 -11.66 7.88
N ASP A 223 -28.67 -11.25 8.43
CA ASP A 223 -29.97 -11.88 8.16
C ASP A 223 -30.62 -11.17 6.97
N LEU A 224 -30.71 -11.86 5.82
CA LEU A 224 -31.29 -11.30 4.59
C LEU A 224 -32.82 -11.29 4.59
N ASN A 225 -33.43 -12.06 5.50
CA ASN A 225 -34.88 -12.24 5.63
C ASN A 225 -35.47 -11.35 6.74
N ALA A 226 -34.64 -10.60 7.46
CA ALA A 226 -35.10 -9.68 8.48
C ALA A 226 -36.06 -8.62 7.91
N ASP A 227 -37.17 -8.42 8.62
CA ASP A 227 -38.20 -7.42 8.34
C ASP A 227 -37.98 -6.18 9.23
N PRO A 228 -38.06 -4.92 8.71
CA PRO A 228 -38.40 -4.51 7.34
C PRO A 228 -37.27 -4.57 6.33
N VAL A 229 -36.01 -4.72 6.76
CA VAL A 229 -34.83 -4.74 5.88
C VAL A 229 -33.75 -5.66 6.43
N PRO A 230 -32.89 -6.23 5.56
CA PRO A 230 -31.72 -6.99 5.98
C PRO A 230 -30.90 -6.26 7.04
N ARG A 231 -30.41 -7.01 8.03
CA ARG A 231 -29.64 -6.44 9.17
C ARG A 231 -28.55 -7.37 9.64
N VAL A 232 -27.55 -6.80 10.31
CA VAL A 232 -26.54 -7.58 11.04
C VAL A 232 -27.22 -8.25 12.24
N SER A 233 -27.23 -9.57 12.26
CA SER A 233 -27.86 -10.40 13.30
C SER A 233 -26.85 -11.01 14.28
N GLY A 234 -25.55 -11.02 13.92
CA GLY A 234 -24.49 -11.53 14.79
C GLY A 234 -23.12 -10.97 14.42
N LYS A 235 -22.18 -11.00 15.38
CA LYS A 235 -20.81 -10.51 15.19
C LYS A 235 -19.81 -11.22 16.09
N VAL A 236 -18.76 -11.76 15.49
CA VAL A 236 -17.56 -12.26 16.17
C VAL A 236 -16.42 -11.27 15.96
N ARG A 237 -15.79 -10.82 17.04
CA ARG A 237 -14.72 -9.82 16.97
C ARG A 237 -13.35 -10.47 16.98
N GLY A 238 -12.39 -9.85 16.31
CA GLY A 238 -10.99 -10.25 16.41
C GLY A 238 -10.68 -11.57 15.72
N VAL A 239 -11.25 -11.81 14.55
CA VAL A 239 -11.02 -13.02 13.73
C VAL A 239 -9.70 -12.97 12.94
N GLY A 240 -8.74 -12.16 13.39
CA GLY A 240 -7.45 -11.90 12.74
C GLY A 240 -7.17 -10.42 12.45
N SER A 241 -6.06 -10.15 11.75
CA SER A 241 -5.66 -8.84 11.23
C SER A 241 -5.65 -8.82 9.70
N LYS A 242 -6.36 -7.84 9.14
CA LYS A 242 -6.65 -7.72 7.71
C LYS A 242 -7.12 -9.04 7.12
N ALA A 243 -8.04 -9.70 7.81
CA ALA A 243 -8.47 -11.05 7.49
C ALA A 243 -9.12 -11.13 6.10
N HIS A 244 -8.87 -12.25 5.43
CA HIS A 244 -9.43 -12.61 4.12
C HIS A 244 -9.83 -14.08 4.12
N GLY A 245 -10.64 -14.49 3.14
CA GLY A 245 -11.07 -15.88 3.04
C GLY A 245 -12.05 -16.23 4.16
N LEU A 246 -13.11 -16.93 3.79
CA LEU A 246 -14.16 -17.30 4.74
C LEU A 246 -14.79 -18.59 4.24
N VAL A 247 -14.61 -19.67 4.99
CA VAL A 247 -15.20 -20.98 4.64
C VAL A 247 -15.98 -21.52 5.83
N ALA A 248 -17.26 -21.85 5.64
CA ALA A 248 -18.06 -22.56 6.64
C ALA A 248 -17.71 -24.06 6.61
N LEU A 249 -17.35 -24.63 7.77
CA LEU A 249 -16.90 -26.02 7.90
C LEU A 249 -18.02 -27.04 8.08
N SER A 250 -19.19 -26.61 8.57
CA SER A 250 -20.33 -27.48 8.75
C SER A 250 -21.55 -26.83 8.10
N PRO A 251 -22.34 -27.59 7.32
CA PRO A 251 -23.66 -27.11 6.94
C PRO A 251 -24.42 -26.85 8.24
N VAL A 252 -24.80 -25.60 8.44
CA VAL A 252 -25.66 -25.21 9.56
C VAL A 252 -26.98 -25.91 9.32
N SER A 253 -27.19 -27.06 9.96
CA SER A 253 -28.45 -27.78 9.89
C SER A 253 -29.55 -26.82 10.32
N ALA A 254 -30.54 -26.57 9.45
CA ALA A 254 -31.74 -25.87 9.85
C ALA A 254 -32.33 -26.59 11.07
N PRO A 255 -32.83 -25.86 12.10
CA PRO A 255 -33.56 -26.52 13.17
C PRO A 255 -34.72 -27.29 12.54
N ALA A 256 -34.77 -28.60 12.79
CA ALA A 256 -35.82 -29.47 12.28
C ALA A 256 -37.19 -28.91 12.73
N SER A 257 -38.06 -28.65 11.77
CA SER A 257 -39.45 -28.29 12.02
C SER A 257 -40.19 -29.49 12.61
N SER A 258 -40.74 -29.36 13.82
CA SER A 258 -42.12 -29.74 14.16
C SER A 258 -42.41 -29.52 15.65
N ASP A 259 -43.50 -28.79 15.90
CA ASP A 259 -44.48 -28.99 16.96
C ASP A 259 -44.01 -29.01 18.42
N ALA A 260 -43.75 -27.82 18.97
CA ALA A 260 -44.00 -27.55 20.39
C ALA A 260 -44.27 -26.06 20.61
N ALA A 261 -45.52 -25.66 20.37
CA ALA A 261 -46.05 -24.41 20.90
C ALA A 261 -46.50 -24.67 22.35
N SER A 262 -45.72 -24.20 23.33
CA SER A 262 -46.23 -23.61 24.58
C SER A 262 -45.07 -23.21 25.50
N ASP A 263 -45.06 -21.92 25.84
CA ASP A 263 -44.66 -21.35 27.13
C ASP A 263 -43.20 -21.48 27.60
N ALA A 264 -42.37 -20.53 27.17
CA ALA A 264 -41.32 -19.95 28.02
C ALA A 264 -40.86 -18.59 27.48
N ALA A 265 -41.56 -17.52 27.90
CA ALA A 265 -41.03 -16.17 27.86
C ALA A 265 -40.05 -15.98 29.04
N ALA A 266 -38.97 -15.22 28.79
CA ALA A 266 -38.00 -14.70 29.76
C ALA A 266 -36.78 -15.59 30.12
N SER A 267 -35.93 -15.91 29.14
CA SER A 267 -34.47 -15.81 29.29
C SER A 267 -33.81 -15.63 27.92
N GLY A 268 -33.22 -14.45 27.67
CA GLY A 268 -32.73 -14.02 26.36
C GLY A 268 -31.42 -14.66 25.89
N SER A 269 -31.42 -15.96 25.59
CA SER A 269 -30.40 -16.59 24.76
C SER A 269 -31.04 -17.08 23.45
N SER A 270 -31.01 -16.24 22.42
CA SER A 270 -31.43 -16.61 21.07
C SER A 270 -30.50 -17.70 20.51
N GLY A 271 -30.95 -18.95 20.59
CA GLY A 271 -30.29 -20.14 20.04
C GLY A 271 -30.24 -20.12 18.52
N GLY A 272 -29.15 -19.58 17.96
CA GLY A 272 -28.94 -19.49 16.52
C GLY A 272 -27.65 -20.18 16.09
N ALA A 273 -27.72 -21.49 15.84
CA ALA A 273 -26.75 -22.32 15.11
C ALA A 273 -25.26 -21.99 15.28
N THR A 274 -24.58 -22.82 16.07
CA THR A 274 -23.12 -22.90 16.23
C THR A 274 -22.44 -23.31 14.91
N GLY A 275 -22.13 -22.32 14.06
CA GLY A 275 -21.33 -22.53 12.86
C GLY A 275 -19.84 -22.39 13.16
N ARG A 276 -19.01 -23.33 12.68
CA ARG A 276 -17.55 -23.17 12.63
C ARG A 276 -17.14 -22.55 11.30
N LEU A 277 -16.33 -21.50 11.37
CA LEU A 277 -15.81 -20.76 10.22
C LEU A 277 -14.30 -20.89 10.17
N LEU A 278 -13.71 -21.04 8.99
CA LEU A 278 -12.29 -20.84 8.76
C LEU A 278 -12.06 -19.47 8.13
N VAL A 279 -11.04 -18.76 8.62
CA VAL A 279 -10.66 -17.42 8.19
C VAL A 279 -9.14 -17.35 8.11
N LEU A 280 -8.60 -16.56 7.18
CA LEU A 280 -7.16 -16.26 7.15
C LEU A 280 -6.88 -15.03 8.01
N ASP A 281 -6.02 -15.16 9.02
CA ASP A 281 -5.35 -14.04 9.68
C ASP A 281 -4.22 -13.54 8.77
N SER A 282 -4.62 -12.84 7.69
CA SER A 282 -3.77 -12.62 6.53
C SER A 282 -2.47 -11.88 6.84
N GLU A 283 -2.51 -10.84 7.66
CA GLU A 283 -1.30 -10.05 8.01
C GLU A 283 -0.41 -10.77 9.01
N ALA A 284 -0.98 -11.62 9.88
CA ALA A 284 -0.19 -12.44 10.78
C ALA A 284 0.36 -13.71 10.09
N GLY A 285 -0.14 -14.08 8.91
CA GLY A 285 0.28 -15.31 8.23
C GLY A 285 -0.37 -16.57 8.79
N GLY A 286 -1.57 -16.48 9.37
CA GLY A 286 -2.25 -17.59 10.06
C GLY A 286 -3.55 -18.07 9.39
N LEU A 287 -3.89 -19.34 9.59
CA LEU A 287 -5.20 -19.92 9.33
C LEU A 287 -5.88 -20.15 10.68
N VAL A 288 -7.07 -19.58 10.88
CA VAL A 288 -7.79 -19.66 12.16
C VAL A 288 -9.19 -20.24 11.98
N GLU A 289 -9.62 -21.04 12.94
CA GLU A 289 -10.99 -21.51 13.10
C GLU A 289 -11.71 -20.63 14.11
N VAL A 290 -12.93 -20.22 13.78
CA VAL A 290 -13.77 -19.36 14.60
C VAL A 290 -15.04 -20.11 14.94
N ASP A 291 -15.32 -20.27 16.23
CA ASP A 291 -16.62 -20.73 16.70
C ASP A 291 -17.58 -19.53 16.76
N ALA A 292 -18.60 -19.52 15.89
CA ALA A 292 -19.52 -18.39 15.82
C ALA A 292 -20.45 -18.26 17.03
N GLY A 293 -20.64 -19.34 17.79
CA GLY A 293 -21.50 -19.37 18.98
C GLY A 293 -20.79 -18.84 20.23
N SER A 294 -19.57 -19.30 20.47
CA SER A 294 -18.76 -18.85 21.62
C SER A 294 -17.94 -17.58 21.32
N GLY A 295 -17.63 -17.35 20.04
CA GLY A 295 -16.71 -16.31 19.60
C GLY A 295 -15.23 -16.66 19.79
N GLU A 296 -14.91 -17.91 20.17
CA GLU A 296 -13.54 -18.38 20.30
C GLU A 296 -12.84 -18.46 18.94
N VAL A 297 -11.54 -18.16 18.95
CA VAL A 297 -10.67 -18.19 17.76
C VAL A 297 -9.49 -19.11 18.06
N HIS A 298 -9.34 -20.16 17.26
CA HIS A 298 -8.33 -21.20 17.42
C HIS A 298 -7.40 -21.20 16.20
N SER A 299 -6.08 -21.07 16.42
CA SER A 299 -5.12 -21.18 15.32
C SER A 299 -5.04 -22.64 14.83
N ARG A 300 -5.18 -22.83 13.52
CA ARG A 300 -5.06 -24.14 12.84
C ARG A 300 -3.70 -24.29 12.16
N TRP A 301 -3.12 -23.20 11.68
CA TRP A 301 -1.79 -23.17 11.10
C TRP A 301 -1.22 -21.76 11.14
N GLN A 302 0.10 -21.64 11.16
CA GLN A 302 0.82 -20.38 11.24
C GLN A 302 2.10 -20.44 10.40
N ALA A 303 2.31 -19.45 9.55
CA ALA A 303 3.58 -19.29 8.83
C ALA A 303 4.73 -19.06 9.83
N PRO A 304 5.96 -19.56 9.54
CA PRO A 304 7.12 -19.34 10.41
C PRO A 304 7.36 -17.85 10.68
N ALA A 305 7.55 -17.48 11.95
CA ALA A 305 7.69 -16.08 12.36
C ALA A 305 9.00 -15.42 11.88
N ASP A 306 10.02 -16.24 11.58
CA ASP A 306 11.32 -15.84 11.07
C ASP A 306 11.38 -15.76 9.53
N GLU A 307 10.28 -16.11 8.84
CA GLU A 307 10.25 -16.03 7.38
C GLU A 307 10.28 -14.56 6.91
N SER A 308 11.35 -14.20 6.17
CA SER A 308 11.54 -12.89 5.58
C SER A 308 11.57 -12.99 4.05
N PRO A 309 10.82 -12.13 3.33
CA PRO A 309 9.88 -11.12 3.83
C PRO A 309 8.63 -11.73 4.46
N SER A 310 7.92 -10.95 5.28
CA SER A 310 6.66 -11.38 5.90
C SER A 310 5.62 -11.79 4.86
N LYS A 311 4.72 -12.69 5.24
CA LYS A 311 3.72 -13.26 4.35
C LYS A 311 2.35 -12.64 4.51
N PHE A 312 1.59 -12.70 3.43
CA PHE A 312 0.22 -12.24 3.37
C PHE A 312 -0.69 -13.30 2.76
N LEU A 313 -1.65 -13.79 3.53
CA LEU A 313 -2.52 -14.87 3.08
C LEU A 313 -3.79 -14.36 2.39
N LYS A 314 -4.16 -14.96 1.26
CA LYS A 314 -5.40 -14.66 0.54
C LYS A 314 -5.92 -15.84 -0.25
N GLY A 315 -7.22 -15.84 -0.50
CA GLY A 315 -7.94 -16.91 -1.18
C GLY A 315 -7.96 -18.16 -0.30
N LEU A 316 -9.15 -18.70 -0.03
CA LEU A 316 -9.30 -19.85 0.84
C LEU A 316 -10.38 -20.76 0.25
N CYS A 317 -10.04 -22.02 0.04
CA CYS A 317 -11.04 -23.07 -0.18
C CYS A 317 -10.69 -24.29 0.67
N VAL A 318 -11.70 -25.14 0.93
CA VAL A 318 -11.50 -26.38 1.69
C VAL A 318 -12.10 -27.53 0.89
N VAL A 319 -11.27 -28.55 0.61
CA VAL A 319 -11.69 -29.77 -0.08
C VAL A 319 -11.17 -30.96 0.70
N ASP A 320 -12.05 -31.91 1.04
CA ASP A 320 -11.72 -33.14 1.76
C ASP A 320 -10.91 -32.92 3.05
N GLY A 321 -11.26 -31.88 3.82
CA GLY A 321 -10.57 -31.54 5.06
C GLY A 321 -9.19 -30.90 4.86
N VAL A 322 -8.80 -30.57 3.63
CA VAL A 322 -7.57 -29.82 3.32
C VAL A 322 -7.92 -28.38 2.97
N ALA A 323 -7.32 -27.43 3.68
CA ALA A 323 -7.41 -26.01 3.34
C ALA A 323 -6.34 -25.63 2.31
N TYR A 324 -6.76 -24.97 1.24
CA TYR A 324 -5.88 -24.43 0.21
C TYR A 324 -5.97 -22.91 0.22
N PHE A 325 -4.81 -22.24 0.26
CA PHE A 325 -4.77 -20.78 0.27
C PHE A 325 -3.48 -20.22 -0.32
N GLY A 326 -3.57 -19.00 -0.83
CA GLY A 326 -2.43 -18.27 -1.37
C GLY A 326 -1.55 -17.68 -0.27
N VAL A 327 -0.24 -17.87 -0.40
CA VAL A 327 0.79 -17.26 0.43
C VAL A 327 1.56 -16.27 -0.44
N ASN A 328 1.32 -14.97 -0.20
CA ASN A 328 1.93 -13.89 -0.95
C ASN A 328 3.09 -13.27 -0.16
N VAL A 329 4.09 -12.75 -0.87
CA VAL A 329 5.11 -11.89 -0.26
C VAL A 329 4.48 -10.53 0.05
N TRP A 330 4.67 -10.06 1.29
CA TRP A 330 4.27 -8.70 1.64
C TRP A 330 5.14 -7.69 0.89
N GLY A 331 4.51 -6.74 0.23
CA GLY A 331 5.20 -5.71 -0.55
C GLY A 331 4.35 -4.47 -0.80
N SER A 332 4.95 -3.53 -1.53
CA SER A 332 4.29 -2.29 -1.99
C SER A 332 3.12 -2.61 -2.92
N ARG A 333 2.37 -1.60 -3.36
CA ARG A 333 1.25 -1.85 -4.28
C ARG A 333 1.76 -2.23 -5.67
N GLU A 334 2.79 -1.54 -6.10
CA GLU A 334 3.49 -1.74 -7.38
C GLU A 334 4.06 -3.15 -7.45
N SER A 335 4.61 -3.67 -6.34
CA SER A 335 5.09 -5.05 -6.32
C SER A 335 3.96 -6.07 -6.43
N ARG A 336 2.74 -5.77 -5.96
CA ARG A 336 1.58 -6.67 -6.06
C ARG A 336 1.02 -6.77 -7.47
N ASP A 337 1.22 -5.73 -8.27
CA ASP A 337 0.80 -5.67 -9.67
C ASP A 337 1.90 -6.14 -10.64
N SER A 338 3.09 -6.45 -10.13
CA SER A 338 4.21 -6.90 -10.95
C SER A 338 3.98 -8.30 -11.50
N THR A 339 4.14 -8.46 -12.81
CA THR A 339 4.12 -9.75 -13.49
C THR A 339 5.26 -10.69 -13.04
N GLY A 340 6.33 -10.14 -12.44
CA GLY A 340 7.41 -10.92 -11.85
C GLY A 340 7.13 -11.43 -10.43
N ASN A 341 6.00 -11.04 -9.82
CA ASN A 341 5.66 -11.41 -8.45
C ASN A 341 4.71 -12.61 -8.44
N ASP A 342 5.27 -13.81 -8.26
CA ASP A 342 4.48 -15.03 -8.14
C ASP A 342 4.20 -15.36 -6.68
N ALA A 343 2.96 -15.76 -6.42
CA ALA A 343 2.52 -16.28 -5.14
C ALA A 343 2.91 -17.75 -4.97
N GLU A 344 2.77 -18.24 -3.75
CA GLU A 344 2.74 -19.67 -3.47
C GLU A 344 1.32 -20.10 -3.12
N LEU A 345 1.01 -21.36 -3.35
CA LEU A 345 -0.19 -22.03 -2.90
C LEU A 345 0.22 -22.99 -1.78
N ALA A 346 -0.46 -22.94 -0.65
CA ALA A 346 -0.27 -23.85 0.48
C ALA A 346 -1.46 -24.80 0.61
N ALA A 347 -1.17 -26.02 1.06
CA ALA A 347 -2.17 -27.00 1.46
C ALA A 347 -1.95 -27.42 2.92
N VAL A 348 -2.97 -27.29 3.75
CA VAL A 348 -2.92 -27.61 5.18
C VAL A 348 -4.00 -28.62 5.51
N ASP A 349 -3.63 -29.74 6.13
CA ASP A 349 -4.57 -30.71 6.66
C ASP A 349 -5.24 -30.16 7.93
N LEU A 350 -6.56 -30.01 7.93
CA LEU A 350 -7.29 -29.38 9.03
C LEU A 350 -7.37 -30.25 10.29
N ALA A 351 -7.26 -31.56 10.14
CA ALA A 351 -7.31 -32.49 11.26
C ALA A 351 -6.05 -32.38 12.13
N SER A 352 -4.88 -32.36 11.49
CA SER A 352 -3.58 -32.27 12.17
C SER A 352 -3.02 -30.86 12.31
N GLY A 353 -3.51 -29.90 11.51
CA GLY A 353 -2.90 -28.57 11.36
C GLY A 353 -1.57 -28.58 10.59
N SER A 354 -1.22 -29.70 9.97
CA SER A 354 0.08 -29.86 9.30
C SER A 354 0.08 -29.24 7.90
N LEU A 355 1.14 -28.51 7.58
CA LEU A 355 1.42 -28.10 6.20
C LEU A 355 1.79 -29.34 5.38
N LEU A 356 0.95 -29.68 4.40
CA LEU A 356 1.20 -30.80 3.49
C LEU A 356 2.23 -30.42 2.44
N TRP A 357 2.07 -29.24 1.83
CA TRP A 357 3.02 -28.68 0.87
C TRP A 357 2.78 -27.17 0.67
N ARG A 358 3.78 -26.51 0.09
CA ARG A 358 3.73 -25.14 -0.42
C ARG A 358 4.45 -25.11 -1.76
N ARG A 359 3.80 -24.59 -2.80
CA ARG A 359 4.30 -24.62 -4.18
C ARG A 359 4.15 -23.25 -4.81
N ARG A 360 5.15 -22.82 -5.57
CA ARG A 360 5.08 -21.56 -6.32
C ARG A 360 4.10 -21.72 -7.48
N VAL A 361 3.24 -20.73 -7.69
CA VAL A 361 2.31 -20.69 -8.82
C VAL A 361 2.54 -19.41 -9.63
N PRO A 362 2.46 -19.45 -10.97
CA PRO A 362 2.77 -18.33 -11.85
C PRO A 362 1.62 -17.31 -11.87
N SER A 363 1.36 -16.69 -10.71
CA SER A 363 0.19 -15.82 -10.51
C SER A 363 0.34 -14.45 -11.16
N HIS A 364 1.56 -14.01 -11.50
CA HIS A 364 1.80 -12.69 -12.13
C HIS A 364 1.14 -11.54 -11.34
N GLY A 365 1.42 -11.51 -10.06
CA GLY A 365 0.85 -10.61 -9.08
C GLY A 365 0.21 -11.36 -7.92
N LEU A 366 -0.38 -10.62 -7.00
CA LEU A 366 -0.94 -11.17 -5.77
C LEU A 366 -2.11 -12.14 -6.06
N LEU A 367 -2.11 -13.32 -5.43
CA LEU A 367 -3.18 -14.31 -5.52
C LEU A 367 -4.35 -13.93 -4.58
N ASN A 368 -5.55 -13.75 -5.14
CA ASN A 368 -6.72 -13.23 -4.44
C ASN A 368 -7.72 -14.30 -4.00
N ILE A 369 -8.04 -15.25 -4.89
CA ILE A 369 -9.07 -16.27 -4.70
C ILE A 369 -8.50 -17.65 -5.02
N VAL A 370 -8.89 -18.64 -4.22
CA VAL A 370 -8.71 -20.07 -4.47
C VAL A 370 -10.11 -20.69 -4.44
N ALA A 371 -10.47 -21.47 -5.45
CA ALA A 371 -11.80 -22.07 -5.60
C ALA A 371 -11.73 -23.48 -6.19
N ALA A 372 -12.81 -24.25 -6.06
CA ALA A 372 -12.96 -25.56 -6.73
C ALA A 372 -14.35 -25.67 -7.39
N PRO A 373 -14.70 -24.78 -8.34
CA PRO A 373 -16.08 -24.61 -8.82
C PRO A 373 -16.63 -25.83 -9.54
N GLN A 374 -15.77 -26.76 -9.97
CA GLN A 374 -16.20 -28.04 -10.54
C GLN A 374 -16.91 -28.92 -9.50
N LEU A 375 -16.56 -28.80 -8.21
CA LEU A 375 -17.16 -29.57 -7.12
C LEU A 375 -18.51 -29.03 -6.66
N GLY A 376 -18.77 -27.73 -6.84
CA GLY A 376 -20.05 -27.14 -6.43
C GLY A 376 -20.03 -25.61 -6.38
N GLU A 377 -21.22 -25.02 -6.29
CA GLU A 377 -21.37 -23.57 -6.17
C GLU A 377 -20.79 -23.00 -4.87
N GLU A 378 -20.81 -23.78 -3.79
CA GLU A 378 -20.30 -23.36 -2.49
C GLU A 378 -18.78 -23.38 -2.37
N SER A 379 -18.04 -23.80 -3.40
CA SER A 379 -16.61 -24.18 -3.28
C SER A 379 -15.64 -23.09 -2.80
N THR A 380 -16.05 -21.83 -2.82
CA THR A 380 -15.28 -20.69 -2.28
C THR A 380 -15.60 -20.35 -0.83
N TYR A 381 -16.71 -20.86 -0.29
CA TYR A 381 -17.22 -20.43 1.01
C TYR A 381 -17.82 -21.53 1.90
N MET A 382 -17.88 -22.78 1.43
CA MET A 382 -18.13 -23.97 2.25
C MET A 382 -17.08 -25.04 1.97
N ALA A 383 -16.84 -25.88 2.98
CA ALA A 383 -16.01 -27.07 2.82
C ALA A 383 -16.69 -28.06 1.87
N MET A 384 -15.96 -28.52 0.87
CA MET A 384 -16.43 -29.46 -0.15
C MET A 384 -15.85 -30.85 0.07
N ALA A 385 -16.56 -31.87 -0.40
CA ALA A 385 -16.03 -33.22 -0.58
C ALA A 385 -15.80 -33.48 -2.08
N ALA A 386 -14.65 -34.03 -2.45
CA ALA A 386 -14.44 -34.55 -3.81
C ALA A 386 -14.97 -35.99 -3.88
N GLU A 387 -15.59 -36.35 -5.00
CA GLU A 387 -15.97 -37.74 -5.26
C GLU A 387 -14.70 -38.62 -5.28
N GLY A 388 -14.54 -39.46 -4.25
CA GLY A 388 -13.41 -40.38 -4.10
C GLY A 388 -12.36 -40.00 -3.04
N GLY A 389 -12.43 -38.80 -2.44
CA GLY A 389 -11.57 -38.36 -1.32
C GLY A 389 -10.10 -38.12 -1.68
N VAL A 390 -9.62 -36.88 -1.55
CA VAL A 390 -8.27 -36.44 -1.91
C VAL A 390 -7.19 -36.84 -0.89
N ALA A 391 -7.58 -37.22 0.34
CA ALA A 391 -6.66 -37.50 1.46
C ALA A 391 -5.62 -38.60 1.17
N ALA A 392 -5.86 -39.50 0.20
CA ALA A 392 -4.91 -40.54 -0.16
C ALA A 392 -3.81 -40.08 -1.16
N ALA A 393 -4.08 -39.08 -2.01
CA ALA A 393 -3.18 -38.69 -3.10
C ALA A 393 -2.01 -37.80 -2.62
N ALA A 394 -2.24 -36.92 -1.64
CA ALA A 394 -1.22 -36.01 -1.13
C ALA A 394 -0.10 -36.72 -0.33
N ALA A 395 -0.42 -37.85 0.30
CA ALA A 395 0.56 -38.67 1.02
C ALA A 395 1.46 -39.49 0.07
N ALA A 396 0.95 -39.87 -1.11
CA ALA A 396 1.67 -40.69 -2.08
C ALA A 396 2.81 -39.92 -2.78
N THR A 397 2.60 -38.66 -3.14
CA THR A 397 3.62 -37.83 -3.83
C THR A 397 4.77 -37.39 -2.91
N ALA A 398 4.56 -37.35 -1.59
CA ALA A 398 5.62 -37.08 -0.62
C ALA A 398 6.58 -38.27 -0.43
N GLY A 399 6.17 -39.48 -0.82
CA GLY A 399 6.96 -40.71 -0.68
C GLY A 399 7.98 -40.93 -1.80
N GLU A 400 7.70 -40.49 -3.04
CA GLU A 400 8.51 -40.84 -4.21
C GLU A 400 9.70 -39.89 -4.48
N ASN A 401 9.76 -38.72 -3.83
CA ASN A 401 10.90 -37.80 -3.96
C ASN A 401 12.10 -38.12 -3.04
N LYS A 402 12.13 -39.30 -2.39
CA LYS A 402 13.24 -39.72 -1.52
C LYS A 402 14.36 -40.52 -2.21
N GLU A 403 14.21 -40.94 -3.46
CA GLU A 403 15.23 -41.76 -4.15
C GLU A 403 16.13 -41.00 -5.15
N GLY A 404 16.01 -39.67 -5.25
CA GLY A 404 16.85 -38.84 -6.14
C GLY A 404 17.91 -37.95 -5.46
N ALA A 405 18.07 -37.99 -4.14
CA ALA A 405 18.92 -37.05 -3.39
C ALA A 405 20.28 -37.63 -2.96
N GLY A 406 20.84 -38.57 -3.73
CA GLY A 406 22.05 -39.32 -3.39
C GLY A 406 23.40 -38.70 -3.78
N GLU A 407 23.48 -37.67 -4.62
CA GLU A 407 24.77 -37.20 -5.17
C GLU A 407 25.10 -35.70 -4.97
N HIS A 408 24.37 -34.98 -4.12
CA HIS A 408 24.71 -33.59 -3.76
C HIS A 408 25.02 -33.36 -2.27
N GLY A 409 25.19 -34.44 -1.50
CA GLY A 409 25.56 -34.38 -0.08
C GLY A 409 27.06 -34.15 0.19
N HIS A 410 27.96 -34.54 -0.72
CA HIS A 410 29.41 -34.46 -0.48
C HIS A 410 30.00 -33.05 -0.69
N ALA A 411 29.47 -32.26 -1.64
CA ALA A 411 30.01 -30.92 -1.94
C ALA A 411 29.72 -29.88 -0.83
N LYS A 412 28.61 -30.03 -0.09
CA LYS A 412 28.24 -29.09 0.97
C LYS A 412 28.99 -29.34 2.29
N GLN A 413 29.34 -30.58 2.59
CA GLN A 413 30.19 -30.88 3.75
C GLN A 413 31.62 -30.42 3.52
N GLU A 414 32.15 -30.53 2.30
CA GLU A 414 33.50 -30.06 1.97
C GLU A 414 33.61 -28.52 1.98
N GLU A 415 32.55 -27.81 1.56
CA GLU A 415 32.52 -26.34 1.65
C GLU A 415 32.30 -25.84 3.09
N GLN A 416 31.51 -26.53 3.92
CA GLN A 416 31.44 -26.22 5.36
C GLN A 416 32.76 -26.50 6.07
N HIS A 417 33.48 -27.57 5.71
CA HIS A 417 34.79 -27.87 6.28
C HIS A 417 35.85 -26.85 5.84
N ARG A 418 35.81 -26.38 4.58
CA ARG A 418 36.66 -25.27 4.09
C ARG A 418 36.34 -23.93 4.75
N ARG A 419 35.06 -23.63 5.02
CA ARG A 419 34.65 -22.41 5.74
C ARG A 419 35.07 -22.45 7.21
N GLN A 420 34.98 -23.60 7.87
CA GLN A 420 35.46 -23.77 9.26
C GLN A 420 36.99 -23.69 9.34
N GLN A 421 37.73 -24.29 8.40
CA GLN A 421 39.19 -24.15 8.32
C GLN A 421 39.62 -22.71 8.00
N GLY A 422 38.88 -21.98 7.14
CA GLY A 422 39.14 -20.57 6.86
C GLY A 422 38.90 -19.65 8.06
N GLN A 423 37.90 -19.96 8.91
CA GLN A 423 37.61 -19.21 10.13
C GLN A 423 38.64 -19.47 11.24
N GLN A 424 39.13 -20.71 11.39
CA GLN A 424 40.24 -21.03 12.30
C GLN A 424 41.52 -20.31 11.90
N HIS A 425 41.86 -20.30 10.61
CA HIS A 425 43.09 -19.64 10.14
C HIS A 425 43.05 -18.10 10.27
N HIS A 426 41.84 -17.51 10.24
CA HIS A 426 41.65 -16.08 10.48
C HIS A 426 41.69 -15.71 11.98
N GLN A 427 41.30 -16.62 12.88
CA GLN A 427 41.45 -16.45 14.33
C GLN A 427 42.91 -16.60 14.78
N GLU A 428 43.68 -17.52 14.20
CA GLU A 428 45.11 -17.67 14.49
C GLU A 428 45.93 -16.45 14.05
N LYS A 429 45.62 -15.84 12.89
CA LYS A 429 46.26 -14.59 12.45
C LYS A 429 45.94 -13.38 13.34
N LYS A 430 44.76 -13.34 13.95
CA LYS A 430 44.37 -12.30 14.92
C LYS A 430 45.02 -12.49 16.30
N GLN A 431 45.43 -13.70 16.66
CA GLN A 431 46.20 -13.95 17.88
C GLN A 431 47.70 -13.71 17.67
N ALA A 432 48.24 -13.98 16.47
CA ALA A 432 49.64 -13.70 16.14
C ALA A 432 49.96 -12.18 16.09
N THR A 433 49.02 -11.35 15.65
CA THR A 433 49.19 -9.88 15.59
C THR A 433 49.08 -9.18 16.95
N LYS A 434 48.68 -9.90 18.01
CA LYS A 434 48.61 -9.36 19.38
C LYS A 434 49.89 -9.58 20.19
N HIS A 435 50.88 -10.29 19.65
CA HIS A 435 52.14 -10.60 20.33
C HIS A 435 53.36 -9.78 19.86
N GLU A 436 53.22 -8.88 18.87
CA GLU A 436 54.35 -8.07 18.36
C GLU A 436 54.41 -6.61 18.84
N ALA A 437 53.52 -6.17 19.74
CA ALA A 437 53.59 -4.83 20.34
C ALA A 437 53.91 -4.93 21.84
N GLY A 438 55.14 -5.31 22.18
CA GLY A 438 55.54 -5.45 23.57
C GLY A 438 57.01 -5.74 23.83
N SER A 439 57.95 -4.92 23.31
CA SER A 439 59.24 -4.73 24.00
C SER A 439 59.92 -3.41 23.59
N SER A 440 60.09 -2.50 24.54
CA SER A 440 61.34 -1.76 24.72
C SER A 440 61.34 -1.03 26.07
N SER A 441 62.33 -1.46 26.86
CA SER A 441 62.85 -1.02 28.15
C SER A 441 63.08 0.49 28.26
N SER A 442 62.58 1.13 29.32
CA SER A 442 63.31 1.53 30.55
C SER A 442 64.47 2.52 30.38
N SER A 443 64.32 3.73 30.94
CA SER A 443 65.38 4.36 31.74
C SER A 443 64.78 5.33 32.77
N LYS A 444 65.46 5.38 33.91
CA LYS A 444 65.11 5.98 35.21
C LYS A 444 65.04 7.51 35.15
N SER A 445 64.17 8.11 35.97
CA SER A 445 64.61 9.03 37.03
C SER A 445 63.50 9.31 38.05
N LYS A 446 63.96 9.50 39.29
CA LYS A 446 63.22 9.68 40.53
C LYS A 446 62.60 11.08 40.60
N SER A 447 61.48 11.24 41.30
CA SER A 447 61.43 11.92 42.62
C SER A 447 59.98 12.22 43.05
N SER A 448 59.69 11.95 44.34
CA SER A 448 58.86 12.68 45.32
C SER A 448 57.75 13.63 44.80
N SER A 449 56.54 13.75 45.35
CA SER A 449 56.08 13.63 46.74
C SER A 449 54.58 13.97 46.82
N SER A 450 53.84 13.15 47.59
CA SER A 450 52.98 13.54 48.73
C SER A 450 51.65 14.30 48.54
N SER A 451 50.71 13.84 49.38
CA SER A 451 49.59 14.54 50.05
C SER A 451 48.45 15.07 49.17
N SER A 452 47.16 14.73 49.29
CA SER A 452 46.23 14.35 50.38
C SER A 452 45.19 15.46 50.59
N HIS A 453 43.96 15.07 50.90
CA HIS A 453 42.84 15.86 51.47
C HIS A 453 42.07 16.74 50.45
N SER A 454 40.80 16.44 50.13
CA SER A 454 39.54 16.47 50.91
C SER A 454 38.88 17.84 51.00
N HIS A 455 37.56 17.81 50.86
CA HIS A 455 36.52 18.77 51.25
C HIS A 455 35.85 19.65 50.19
N ALA A 456 34.53 19.54 50.27
CA ALA A 456 33.47 20.36 49.69
C ALA A 456 33.32 21.71 50.42
N HIS A 457 32.84 22.74 49.72
CA HIS A 457 31.57 23.44 50.00
C HIS A 457 31.41 24.72 49.16
N ASP A 458 30.16 24.92 48.73
CA ASP A 458 29.40 26.18 48.65
C ASP A 458 29.91 27.46 47.95
N ARG A 459 28.99 27.92 47.08
CA ARG A 459 28.43 29.27 46.92
C ARG A 459 29.21 30.40 46.22
N LYS A 460 28.43 30.96 45.30
CA LYS A 460 28.13 32.38 45.01
C LYS A 460 28.85 33.06 43.84
N ALA A 461 27.96 33.63 43.02
CA ALA A 461 28.18 34.47 41.86
C ALA A 461 29.12 35.66 42.09
N ILE A 462 29.99 35.90 41.10
CA ILE A 462 30.48 37.23 40.73
C ILE A 462 30.58 37.28 39.20
N SER A 463 30.01 38.35 38.65
CA SER A 463 30.13 38.80 37.27
C SER A 463 31.52 39.39 37.04
N THR A 464 32.23 38.92 36.01
CA THR A 464 33.34 39.65 35.39
C THR A 464 33.45 39.30 33.92
N THR A 465 33.31 40.33 33.10
CA THR A 465 33.74 40.44 31.71
C THR A 465 35.23 40.16 31.55
N THR A 466 35.57 39.24 30.64
CA THR A 466 36.86 39.26 29.92
C THR A 466 36.70 38.63 28.54
N SER A 467 37.00 39.43 27.52
CA SER A 467 37.43 39.03 26.19
C SER A 467 38.77 38.29 26.25
N ALA A 468 38.90 37.15 25.57
CA ALA A 468 40.08 36.80 24.77
C ALA A 468 39.87 35.44 24.09
N ALA A 469 40.31 35.41 22.83
CA ALA A 469 40.31 34.28 21.94
C ALA A 469 41.03 33.05 22.52
N GLY A 470 40.39 31.90 22.36
CA GLY A 470 40.98 30.57 22.49
C GLY A 470 40.34 29.66 21.44
N ASN A 471 40.95 29.60 20.26
CA ASN A 471 40.62 28.61 19.22
C ASN A 471 41.05 27.23 19.74
N SER A 472 40.14 26.51 20.39
CA SER A 472 40.21 25.07 20.53
C SER A 472 39.30 24.48 19.45
N SER A 473 39.90 24.11 18.32
CA SER A 473 39.27 23.27 17.32
C SER A 473 39.00 21.90 17.95
N ILE A 474 37.78 21.71 18.46
CA ILE A 474 37.29 20.39 18.80
C ILE A 474 37.16 19.62 17.49
N SER A 475 38.07 18.67 17.30
CA SER A 475 38.08 17.74 16.19
C SER A 475 36.77 16.94 16.17
N MET A 476 35.97 17.15 15.13
CA MET A 476 34.75 16.41 14.77
C MET A 476 35.07 14.96 14.33
N THR A 477 35.90 14.24 15.09
CA THR A 477 36.35 12.87 14.76
C THR A 477 35.51 11.77 15.44
N GLY A 478 34.45 12.13 16.17
CA GLY A 478 33.55 11.18 16.84
C GLY A 478 32.25 10.86 16.09
N LEU A 479 31.93 11.61 15.02
CA LEU A 479 30.80 11.32 14.15
C LEU A 479 31.30 10.44 13.00
N GLY A 480 30.85 9.19 12.94
CA GLY A 480 31.09 8.34 11.78
C GLY A 480 30.51 8.98 10.51
N GLY A 481 31.36 9.68 9.76
CA GLY A 481 31.24 9.78 8.31
C GLY A 481 30.21 10.72 7.69
N VAL A 482 29.81 11.83 8.34
CA VAL A 482 29.12 12.92 7.62
C VAL A 482 29.96 14.19 7.65
N ALA A 483 31.02 14.21 6.85
CA ALA A 483 31.71 15.45 6.51
C ALA A 483 30.80 16.24 5.56
N THR A 484 29.89 17.04 6.11
CA THR A 484 28.84 17.74 5.36
C THR A 484 29.36 18.85 4.43
N GLY A 485 30.68 19.14 4.42
CA GLY A 485 31.24 20.27 3.66
C GLY A 485 30.68 21.63 4.09
N ILE A 486 30.00 21.71 5.24
CA ILE A 486 29.32 22.90 5.71
C ILE A 486 30.35 23.88 6.28
N ASN A 487 30.68 24.90 5.49
CA ASN A 487 31.57 25.99 5.92
C ASN A 487 30.81 27.16 6.60
N ASP A 488 29.48 27.13 6.63
CA ASP A 488 28.67 28.18 7.25
C ASP A 488 28.43 27.88 8.75
N PRO A 489 28.88 28.76 9.67
CA PRO A 489 28.76 28.53 11.11
C PRO A 489 27.30 28.48 11.60
N ARG A 490 26.36 29.13 10.91
CA ARG A 490 24.93 29.11 11.27
C ARG A 490 24.29 27.79 10.89
N VAL A 491 24.66 27.24 9.75
CA VAL A 491 24.22 25.90 9.31
C VAL A 491 24.79 24.85 10.26
N ALA A 492 26.07 24.95 10.61
CA ALA A 492 26.69 24.06 11.60
C ALA A 492 25.99 24.14 12.97
N ALA A 493 25.70 25.35 13.47
CA ALA A 493 24.98 25.53 14.73
C ALA A 493 23.55 24.97 14.69
N ALA A 494 22.83 25.15 13.57
CA ALA A 494 21.50 24.59 13.39
C ALA A 494 21.51 23.05 13.38
N THR A 495 22.51 22.45 12.72
CA THR A 495 22.69 20.98 12.71
C THR A 495 23.07 20.46 14.09
N GLN A 496 24.01 21.12 14.78
CA GLN A 496 24.43 20.72 16.13
C GLN A 496 23.25 20.78 17.10
N LYS A 497 22.40 21.81 17.02
CA LYS A 497 21.18 21.91 17.82
C LYS A 497 20.27 20.68 17.65
N LEU A 498 20.09 20.17 16.43
CA LEU A 498 19.26 18.98 16.19
C LEU A 498 19.90 17.72 16.78
N ILE A 499 21.22 17.60 16.68
CA ILE A 499 21.99 16.50 17.29
C ILE A 499 21.84 16.53 18.81
N ASP A 500 22.04 17.69 19.43
CA ASP A 500 21.93 17.88 20.89
C ASP A 500 20.53 17.56 21.41
N MET A 501 19.50 17.78 20.58
CA MET A 501 18.12 17.41 20.87
C MET A 501 17.81 15.92 20.66
N GLY A 502 18.78 15.11 20.23
CA GLY A 502 18.61 13.68 19.99
C GLY A 502 17.98 13.34 18.64
N TYR A 503 18.02 14.26 17.67
CA TYR A 503 17.49 14.07 16.31
C TYR A 503 18.57 14.31 15.25
N PRO A 504 19.68 13.54 15.25
CA PRO A 504 20.69 13.65 14.22
C PRO A 504 20.06 13.32 12.85
N PRO A 505 20.30 14.13 11.79
CA PRO A 505 19.79 13.83 10.47
C PRO A 505 20.48 12.57 9.91
N VAL A 506 19.69 11.67 9.34
CA VAL A 506 20.17 10.47 8.64
C VAL A 506 20.15 10.76 7.16
N VAL A 507 21.31 10.61 6.51
CA VAL A 507 21.51 10.91 5.09
C VAL A 507 21.69 9.62 4.29
N SER A 508 21.13 9.56 3.08
CA SER A 508 21.23 8.39 2.18
C SER A 508 22.01 8.64 0.90
N GLY A 509 22.29 9.92 0.59
CA GLY A 509 22.89 10.30 -0.66
C GLY A 509 23.17 11.80 -0.72
N TYR A 510 23.61 12.22 -1.91
CA TYR A 510 24.00 13.58 -2.21
C TYR A 510 23.44 14.00 -3.57
N TRP A 511 23.03 15.25 -3.64
CA TRP A 511 22.75 15.91 -4.89
C TRP A 511 24.03 16.15 -5.70
N SER A 512 23.87 16.46 -6.98
CA SER A 512 24.98 16.81 -7.87
C SER A 512 25.69 18.11 -7.50
N SER A 513 25.09 18.96 -6.65
CA SER A 513 25.75 20.09 -5.98
C SER A 513 26.75 19.66 -4.88
N GLY A 514 26.72 18.39 -4.46
CA GLY A 514 27.44 17.87 -3.30
C GLY A 514 26.70 18.04 -1.97
N GLN A 515 25.47 18.58 -1.97
CA GLN A 515 24.66 18.71 -0.75
C GLN A 515 24.01 17.38 -0.37
N PRO A 516 23.98 17.02 0.93
CA PRO A 516 23.32 15.80 1.37
C PRO A 516 21.79 15.93 1.32
N HIS A 517 21.10 14.79 1.34
CA HIS A 517 19.65 14.73 1.54
C HIS A 517 19.26 13.62 2.53
N LEU A 518 18.11 13.80 3.20
CA LEU A 518 17.60 12.87 4.20
C LEU A 518 17.30 11.49 3.60
N ASP A 519 17.42 10.43 4.39
CA ASP A 519 17.06 9.07 3.96
C ASP A 519 15.53 8.89 3.86
N LEU A 520 15.01 8.77 2.63
CA LEU A 520 13.57 8.60 2.38
C LEU A 520 13.01 7.30 2.99
N LYS A 521 13.82 6.24 3.06
CA LYS A 521 13.38 4.93 3.60
C LYS A 521 13.04 5.03 5.09
N THR A 522 13.91 5.65 5.87
CA THR A 522 13.72 5.90 7.31
C THR A 522 12.59 6.90 7.54
N LYS A 523 12.53 7.95 6.70
CA LYS A 523 11.47 8.96 6.70
C LYS A 523 10.07 8.38 6.44
N ASP A 524 9.95 7.30 5.67
CA ASP A 524 8.65 6.63 5.39
C ASP A 524 8.29 5.50 6.37
N THR A 525 8.83 5.53 7.59
CA THR A 525 8.47 4.59 8.66
C THR A 525 7.45 5.18 9.64
N ALA A 526 6.92 4.34 10.55
CA ALA A 526 6.12 4.80 11.68
C ALA A 526 6.92 5.68 12.66
N LYS A 527 8.25 5.50 12.70
CA LYS A 527 9.19 6.29 13.49
C LYS A 527 9.95 7.30 12.63
N CYS A 528 9.24 7.96 11.72
CA CYS A 528 9.82 8.87 10.73
C CYS A 528 10.78 9.94 11.30
N TRP A 529 10.66 10.33 12.57
CA TRP A 529 11.58 11.25 13.25
C TRP A 529 13.01 10.68 13.42
N GLU A 530 13.21 9.37 13.32
CA GLU A 530 14.54 8.73 13.33
C GLU A 530 15.38 9.12 12.12
N ALA A 531 14.76 9.60 11.04
CA ALA A 531 15.49 10.19 9.91
C ALA A 531 16.07 11.59 10.24
N GLY A 532 15.71 12.17 11.39
CA GLY A 532 15.94 13.58 11.74
C GLY A 532 14.71 14.45 11.47
N LEU A 533 14.65 15.64 12.09
CA LEU A 533 13.53 16.58 11.93
C LEU A 533 13.70 17.50 10.72
N SER A 534 14.94 17.87 10.44
CA SER A 534 15.35 18.70 9.31
C SER A 534 16.83 18.47 9.02
N LEU A 535 17.27 18.85 7.83
CA LEU A 535 18.67 18.85 7.44
C LEU A 535 19.02 20.27 6.94
N PRO A 536 19.66 21.11 7.76
CA PRO A 536 20.23 22.38 7.33
C PRO A 536 21.29 22.14 6.24
N LEU A 537 21.17 22.84 5.11
CA LEU A 537 22.03 22.62 3.93
C LEU A 537 23.05 23.75 3.76
N MET A 538 22.56 24.98 3.57
CA MET A 538 23.41 26.13 3.22
C MET A 538 22.70 27.45 3.48
N ARG A 539 23.45 28.55 3.30
CA ARG A 539 22.87 29.89 3.14
C ARG A 539 23.08 30.39 1.72
N LEU A 540 22.04 31.02 1.16
CA LEU A 540 22.06 31.62 -0.16
C LEU A 540 21.92 33.13 -0.08
N ASN A 541 22.58 33.83 -1.00
CA ASN A 541 22.24 35.21 -1.30
C ASN A 541 20.97 35.25 -2.14
N ILE A 542 19.87 35.72 -1.54
CA ILE A 542 18.54 35.72 -2.15
C ILE A 542 18.06 37.11 -2.57
N GLU A 543 18.92 38.14 -2.58
CA GLU A 543 18.48 39.53 -2.72
C GLU A 543 17.62 39.76 -3.98
N ARG A 544 18.07 39.24 -5.13
CA ARG A 544 17.32 39.35 -6.40
C ARG A 544 15.96 38.65 -6.35
N LEU A 545 15.90 37.47 -5.74
CA LEU A 545 14.65 36.73 -5.58
C LEU A 545 13.70 37.46 -4.63
N ARG A 546 14.23 37.94 -3.50
CA ARG A 546 13.50 38.70 -2.48
C ARG A 546 12.93 39.98 -3.05
N GLU A 547 13.73 40.75 -3.79
CA GLU A 547 13.30 41.96 -4.50
C GLU A 547 12.16 41.66 -5.47
N ARG A 548 12.29 40.62 -6.32
CA ARG A 548 11.23 40.19 -7.25
C ARG A 548 9.94 39.83 -6.52
N VAL A 549 10.02 39.12 -5.38
CA VAL A 549 8.84 38.71 -4.60
C VAL A 549 8.18 39.88 -3.87
N ILE A 550 8.97 40.82 -3.33
CA ILE A 550 8.45 42.02 -2.64
C ILE A 550 7.74 42.95 -3.62
N ASN A 551 8.33 43.16 -4.80
CA ASN A 551 7.81 44.04 -5.84
C ASN A 551 6.69 43.38 -6.68
N MET A 552 6.35 42.13 -6.41
CA MET A 552 5.26 41.45 -7.10
C MET A 552 3.91 42.09 -6.72
N PRO A 553 3.05 42.45 -7.70
CA PRO A 553 1.70 42.92 -7.45
C PRO A 553 0.91 41.95 -6.56
N ASP A 554 0.15 42.48 -5.59
CA ASP A 554 -0.54 41.64 -4.60
C ASP A 554 -1.57 40.70 -5.23
N ASP A 555 -2.22 41.15 -6.31
CA ASP A 555 -3.21 40.38 -7.05
C ASP A 555 -2.61 39.19 -7.82
N MET A 556 -1.29 39.09 -8.02
CA MET A 556 -0.65 37.87 -8.58
C MET A 556 -0.82 36.65 -7.67
N TRP A 557 -1.08 36.86 -6.39
CA TRP A 557 -1.43 35.78 -5.46
C TRP A 557 -2.89 35.37 -5.56
N SER A 558 -3.74 36.19 -6.17
CA SER A 558 -5.18 35.93 -6.26
C SER A 558 -5.48 34.75 -7.19
N PRO A 559 -6.44 33.88 -6.84
CA PRO A 559 -6.87 32.80 -7.74
C PRO A 559 -7.35 33.31 -9.10
N VAL A 560 -7.97 34.50 -9.15
CA VAL A 560 -8.49 35.09 -10.39
C VAL A 560 -7.36 35.41 -11.36
N ARG A 561 -6.31 36.10 -10.91
CA ARG A 561 -5.17 36.42 -11.77
C ARG A 561 -4.36 35.18 -12.15
N GLN A 562 -4.15 34.26 -11.20
CA GLN A 562 -3.45 33.01 -11.51
C GLN A 562 -4.19 32.14 -12.54
N ARG A 563 -5.53 32.10 -12.51
CA ARG A 563 -6.30 31.43 -13.58
C ARG A 563 -6.05 32.05 -14.94
N ARG A 564 -5.92 33.38 -15.03
CA ARG A 564 -5.75 34.09 -16.30
C ARG A 564 -4.32 34.05 -16.84
N GLU A 565 -3.34 34.34 -15.99
CA GLU A 565 -1.94 34.58 -16.39
C GLU A 565 -1.01 33.40 -16.09
N ASN A 566 -1.40 32.52 -15.18
CA ASN A 566 -0.71 31.27 -14.88
C ASN A 566 -1.60 30.10 -15.33
N ALA A 567 -1.44 28.94 -14.71
CA ALA A 567 -2.46 27.90 -14.68
C ALA A 567 -2.99 27.76 -13.25
N ALA A 568 -4.17 27.16 -13.10
CA ALA A 568 -4.82 26.94 -11.81
C ALA A 568 -4.99 25.46 -11.50
N VAL A 569 -5.01 25.14 -10.20
CA VAL A 569 -5.28 23.79 -9.69
C VAL A 569 -6.52 23.83 -8.80
N ASP A 570 -7.61 23.25 -9.29
CA ASP A 570 -8.87 23.10 -8.57
C ASP A 570 -8.94 21.81 -7.75
N GLY A 571 -10.02 21.63 -6.97
CA GLY A 571 -10.24 20.42 -6.15
C GLY A 571 -9.42 20.35 -4.86
N ARG A 572 -8.69 21.42 -4.50
CA ARG A 572 -7.84 21.48 -3.29
C ARG A 572 -8.33 22.47 -2.22
N LYS A 573 -9.38 23.24 -2.51
CA LYS A 573 -9.85 24.34 -1.64
C LYS A 573 -10.17 23.85 -0.24
N ASP A 574 -10.99 22.82 -0.09
CA ASP A 574 -11.41 22.32 1.23
C ASP A 574 -10.22 21.85 2.09
N ASN A 575 -9.24 21.21 1.47
CA ASN A 575 -8.04 20.76 2.17
C ASN A 575 -7.14 21.94 2.58
N MET A 576 -7.02 22.96 1.72
CA MET A 576 -6.29 24.19 2.04
C MET A 576 -7.00 24.97 3.15
N ASP A 577 -8.31 25.15 3.08
CA ASP A 577 -9.07 25.88 4.09
C ASP A 577 -9.05 25.17 5.45
N LYS A 578 -9.05 23.82 5.44
CA LYS A 578 -8.97 23.02 6.66
C LYS A 578 -7.64 23.17 7.41
N PHE A 579 -6.51 23.07 6.70
CA PHE A 579 -5.18 22.96 7.32
C PHE A 579 -4.32 24.22 7.20
N LYS A 580 -4.57 25.04 6.18
CA LYS A 580 -3.77 26.21 5.79
C LYS A 580 -4.69 27.41 5.47
N PRO A 581 -5.64 27.75 6.35
CA PRO A 581 -6.59 28.84 6.09
C PRO A 581 -5.84 30.14 5.84
N GLY A 582 -6.15 30.85 4.76
CA GLY A 582 -5.51 32.14 4.45
C GLY A 582 -4.08 32.05 3.90
N VAL A 583 -3.57 30.85 3.62
CA VAL A 583 -2.30 30.66 2.91
C VAL A 583 -2.55 30.66 1.41
N GLU A 584 -1.81 31.49 0.69
CA GLU A 584 -1.84 31.55 -0.77
C GLU A 584 -0.63 30.82 -1.35
N ALA A 585 -0.86 30.09 -2.44
CA ALA A 585 0.18 29.37 -3.15
C ALA A 585 0.33 29.92 -4.56
N LEU A 586 1.56 29.95 -5.06
CA LEU A 586 1.89 30.27 -6.45
C LEU A 586 2.73 29.11 -7.00
N PHE A 587 2.17 28.36 -7.94
CA PHE A 587 2.80 27.17 -8.51
C PHE A 587 3.64 27.51 -9.74
N MET A 588 4.86 27.00 -9.78
CA MET A 588 5.78 27.03 -10.93
C MET A 588 5.99 25.61 -11.48
N VAL A 589 6.13 24.62 -10.60
CA VAL A 589 6.08 23.20 -10.92
C VAL A 589 5.16 22.52 -9.91
N PHE A 590 4.30 21.61 -10.36
CA PHE A 590 3.46 20.83 -9.47
C PHE A 590 3.25 19.42 -10.01
N SER A 591 3.27 18.44 -9.11
CA SER A 591 3.01 17.03 -9.40
C SER A 591 1.79 16.51 -8.67
N ASP A 592 1.24 15.43 -9.19
CA ASP A 592 0.23 14.66 -8.48
C ASP A 592 0.78 13.91 -7.24
N GLN A 593 0.03 12.97 -6.67
CA GLN A 593 0.48 12.20 -5.51
C GLN A 593 1.53 11.15 -5.88
N SER A 594 1.50 10.56 -7.09
CA SER A 594 2.50 9.55 -7.49
C SER A 594 3.86 10.18 -7.78
N THR A 595 3.89 11.49 -8.04
CA THR A 595 5.07 12.26 -8.48
C THR A 595 5.52 11.96 -9.91
N GLU A 596 4.79 11.11 -10.62
CA GLU A 596 5.11 10.73 -12.00
C GLU A 596 4.60 11.77 -12.99
N HIS A 597 3.40 12.30 -12.76
CA HIS A 597 2.83 13.36 -13.59
C HIS A 597 3.23 14.72 -13.01
N VAL A 598 4.22 15.34 -13.65
CA VAL A 598 4.75 16.65 -13.29
C VAL A 598 4.32 17.68 -14.32
N TYR A 599 3.93 18.86 -13.85
CA TYR A 599 3.45 19.94 -14.69
C TYR A 599 4.23 21.23 -14.40
N ARG A 600 4.67 21.90 -15.46
CA ARG A 600 5.32 23.21 -15.38
C ARG A 600 4.31 24.30 -15.74
N PHE A 601 4.15 25.25 -14.82
CA PHE A 601 3.21 26.36 -14.90
C PHE A 601 3.87 27.57 -15.59
N PRO A 602 3.11 28.44 -16.30
CA PRO A 602 3.65 29.62 -16.96
C PRO A 602 4.52 30.52 -16.08
N TYR A 603 4.18 30.67 -14.80
CA TYR A 603 4.95 31.47 -13.86
C TYR A 603 6.35 30.92 -13.57
N TYR A 604 6.66 29.68 -13.97
CA TYR A 604 8.04 29.20 -13.99
C TYR A 604 8.93 30.14 -14.81
N GLU A 605 8.53 30.49 -16.03
CA GLU A 605 9.33 31.34 -16.92
C GLU A 605 9.49 32.76 -16.37
N TYR A 606 8.49 33.27 -15.65
CA TYR A 606 8.55 34.58 -14.99
C TYR A 606 9.60 34.65 -13.87
N PHE A 607 9.83 33.53 -13.15
CA PHE A 607 10.75 33.46 -12.02
C PHE A 607 12.08 32.78 -12.34
N LYS A 608 12.20 32.15 -13.52
CA LYS A 608 13.31 31.29 -13.91
C LYS A 608 14.68 31.94 -13.68
N ASP A 609 14.82 33.20 -14.08
CA ASP A 609 16.07 33.97 -14.03
C ASP A 609 16.61 34.22 -12.60
N VAL A 610 15.73 34.18 -11.60
CA VAL A 610 16.09 34.36 -10.17
C VAL A 610 15.97 33.08 -9.35
N VAL A 611 15.24 32.07 -9.83
CA VAL A 611 15.03 30.81 -9.11
C VAL A 611 16.02 29.72 -9.52
N GLU A 612 16.24 29.49 -10.83
CA GLU A 612 17.13 28.40 -11.28
C GLU A 612 18.55 28.51 -10.70
N PRO A 613 19.22 29.70 -10.69
CA PRO A 613 20.57 29.80 -10.14
C PRO A 613 20.66 29.45 -8.65
N LEU A 614 19.56 29.65 -7.90
CA LEU A 614 19.49 29.28 -6.48
C LEU A 614 19.24 27.79 -6.32
N VAL A 615 18.33 27.21 -7.09
CA VAL A 615 18.03 25.77 -7.01
C VAL A 615 19.22 24.93 -7.51
N GLU A 616 19.94 25.38 -8.53
CA GLU A 616 21.19 24.74 -8.97
C GLU A 616 22.28 24.76 -7.90
N GLN A 617 22.38 25.79 -7.07
CA GLN A 617 23.30 25.75 -5.92
C GLN A 617 22.87 24.71 -4.89
N ILE A 618 21.57 24.51 -4.71
CA ILE A 618 21.01 23.55 -3.74
C ILE A 618 21.19 22.10 -4.21
N ILE A 619 20.74 21.77 -5.42
CA ILE A 619 20.69 20.37 -5.91
C ILE A 619 21.61 20.09 -7.10
N GLY A 620 22.21 21.11 -7.70
CA GLY A 620 23.10 20.97 -8.85
C GLY A 620 22.35 20.87 -10.19
N PRO A 621 23.02 21.22 -11.29
CA PRO A 621 22.39 21.30 -12.62
C PRO A 621 21.90 19.95 -13.14
N ALA A 622 22.55 18.85 -12.76
CA ALA A 622 22.19 17.51 -13.23
C ALA A 622 20.87 16.99 -12.63
N ASP A 623 20.46 17.53 -11.48
CA ASP A 623 19.25 17.11 -10.77
C ASP A 623 18.05 18.06 -10.98
N MET A 624 18.20 19.10 -11.79
CA MET A 624 17.11 20.06 -12.08
C MET A 624 15.87 19.39 -12.69
N ASN A 625 16.03 18.29 -13.42
CA ASN A 625 14.93 17.50 -13.97
C ASN A 625 14.22 16.60 -12.94
N LYS A 626 14.71 16.53 -11.70
CA LYS A 626 14.09 15.75 -10.61
C LYS A 626 13.08 16.56 -9.79
N ILE A 627 12.93 17.86 -10.08
CA ILE A 627 11.99 18.74 -9.41
C ILE A 627 10.55 18.31 -9.76
N VAL A 628 9.83 17.82 -8.75
CA VAL A 628 8.42 17.44 -8.88
C VAL A 628 7.49 18.56 -8.42
N ARG A 629 7.95 19.45 -7.54
CA ARG A 629 7.22 20.67 -7.17
C ARG A 629 8.15 21.84 -6.92
N LEU A 630 7.69 23.03 -7.30
CA LEU A 630 8.35 24.30 -7.07
C LEU A 630 7.24 25.35 -6.92
N GLN A 631 7.16 25.95 -5.73
CA GLN A 631 6.10 26.89 -5.42
C GLN A 631 6.53 27.94 -4.40
N PHE A 632 5.86 29.08 -4.40
CA PHE A 632 5.84 29.97 -3.25
C PHE A 632 4.63 29.71 -2.37
N ALA A 633 4.83 29.78 -1.06
CA ALA A 633 3.78 29.78 -0.06
C ALA A 633 3.80 31.11 0.70
N ARG A 634 2.73 31.90 0.54
CA ARG A 634 2.54 33.18 1.22
C ARG A 634 1.58 33.02 2.40
N MET A 635 2.04 33.40 3.58
CA MET A 635 1.22 33.56 4.77
C MET A 635 0.95 35.05 4.98
N LYS A 636 -0.33 35.41 5.13
CA LYS A 636 -0.74 36.76 5.55
C LYS A 636 -0.35 37.01 7.03
N PRO A 637 -0.32 38.27 7.46
CA PRO A 637 -0.16 38.61 8.87
C PRO A 637 -1.18 37.87 9.77
N GLY A 638 -0.74 37.41 10.93
CA GLY A 638 -1.61 36.77 11.94
C GLY A 638 -2.16 35.39 11.57
N ILE A 639 -1.76 34.80 10.44
CA ILE A 639 -2.24 33.49 9.99
C ILE A 639 -1.33 32.38 10.51
N GLU A 640 -1.94 31.22 10.75
CA GLU A 640 -1.26 29.97 11.07
C GLU A 640 -1.50 28.89 10.01
N ILE A 641 -0.49 28.03 9.86
CA ILE A 641 -0.66 26.70 9.29
C ILE A 641 -0.83 25.75 10.47
N LYS A 642 -2.02 25.14 10.56
CA LYS A 642 -2.38 24.25 11.65
C LYS A 642 -1.45 23.04 11.71
N MET A 643 -1.36 22.44 12.89
CA MET A 643 -0.58 21.23 13.09
C MET A 643 -1.06 20.10 12.16
N HIS A 644 -0.17 19.59 11.33
CA HIS A 644 -0.46 18.54 10.37
C HIS A 644 0.80 17.72 10.06
N LYS A 645 0.56 16.58 9.40
CA LYS A 645 1.59 15.75 8.78
C LYS A 645 1.28 15.69 7.30
N ASP A 646 2.30 15.80 6.45
CA ASP A 646 2.08 15.60 5.03
C ASP A 646 1.90 14.10 4.73
N MET A 647 0.82 13.78 4.03
CA MET A 647 0.44 12.39 3.68
C MET A 647 0.47 12.10 2.18
N GLY A 648 0.73 13.10 1.33
CA GLY A 648 0.89 12.90 -0.10
C GLY A 648 2.12 12.06 -0.44
N GLY A 649 2.15 11.43 -1.61
CA GLY A 649 3.30 10.63 -2.05
C GLY A 649 4.56 11.48 -2.24
N TYR A 650 4.42 12.76 -2.61
CA TYR A 650 5.54 13.72 -2.53
C TYR A 650 6.18 13.82 -1.13
N ALA A 651 5.45 13.55 -0.04
CA ALA A 651 6.03 13.54 1.31
C ALA A 651 6.81 12.26 1.61
N ARG A 652 6.53 11.18 0.87
CA ARG A 652 7.15 9.86 1.01
C ARG A 652 8.30 9.65 0.04
N PHE A 653 8.16 10.15 -1.18
CA PHE A 653 9.02 9.86 -2.33
C PHE A 653 9.83 11.06 -2.81
N ALA A 654 9.74 12.20 -2.12
CA ALA A 654 10.52 13.39 -2.45
C ALA A 654 11.08 14.08 -1.20
N HIS A 655 12.16 14.81 -1.45
CA HIS A 655 12.88 15.65 -0.51
C HIS A 655 12.27 17.04 -0.54
N ARG A 656 11.76 17.49 0.60
CA ARG A 656 11.05 18.78 0.71
C ARG A 656 12.02 19.84 1.23
N ILE A 657 12.51 20.67 0.32
CA ILE A 657 13.47 21.73 0.60
C ILE A 657 12.75 23.06 0.75
N HIS A 658 13.16 23.81 1.76
CA HIS A 658 12.58 25.09 2.16
C HIS A 658 13.63 26.20 2.06
N LEU A 659 13.24 27.33 1.49
CA LEU A 659 14.03 28.57 1.45
C LEU A 659 13.15 29.76 1.85
N PRO A 660 13.26 30.28 3.09
CA PRO A 660 12.59 31.51 3.50
C PRO A 660 13.07 32.69 2.65
N VAL A 661 12.14 33.38 1.98
CA VAL A 661 12.43 34.51 1.08
C VAL A 661 12.08 35.84 1.72
N VAL A 662 10.91 35.91 2.36
CA VAL A 662 10.46 37.03 3.17
C VAL A 662 10.03 36.47 4.52
N SER A 663 10.75 36.82 5.58
CA SER A 663 10.54 36.28 6.93
C SER A 663 10.86 37.32 8.00
N ASN A 664 10.61 37.00 9.27
CA ASN A 664 10.94 37.84 10.42
C ASN A 664 10.99 36.99 11.71
N SER A 665 11.45 37.57 12.82
CA SER A 665 11.62 36.85 14.09
C SER A 665 10.30 36.38 14.73
N ASN A 666 9.15 36.93 14.33
CA ASN A 666 7.84 36.53 14.84
C ASN A 666 7.19 35.42 13.97
N VAL A 667 7.93 34.87 13.01
CA VAL A 667 7.57 33.65 12.28
C VAL A 667 8.23 32.46 12.96
N SER A 668 7.42 31.46 13.32
CA SER A 668 7.90 30.22 13.92
C SER A 668 7.49 29.02 13.06
N PHE A 669 8.45 28.21 12.63
CA PHE A 669 8.19 26.90 12.04
C PHE A 669 8.54 25.85 13.08
N GLN A 670 7.59 25.03 13.49
CA GLN A 670 7.80 24.05 14.56
C GLN A 670 7.54 22.63 14.07
N VAL A 671 8.39 21.70 14.50
CA VAL A 671 8.28 20.26 14.24
C VAL A 671 8.12 19.53 15.57
N CYS A 672 7.12 18.67 15.72
CA CYS A 672 6.64 18.15 17.00
C CYS A 672 6.83 16.63 17.15
N PRO A 673 8.08 16.13 17.25
CA PRO A 673 8.37 14.70 17.29
C PRO A 673 7.89 14.01 18.56
N ASN A 674 7.84 14.71 19.70
CA ASN A 674 7.44 14.11 20.97
C ASN A 674 5.94 13.78 20.99
N LEU A 675 5.11 14.61 20.38
CA LEU A 675 3.69 14.31 20.18
C LEU A 675 3.48 13.08 19.29
N GLU A 676 4.29 12.95 18.23
CA GLU A 676 4.24 11.81 17.31
C GLU A 676 4.74 10.53 18.02
N ARG A 677 5.79 10.62 18.83
CA ARG A 677 6.29 9.50 19.64
C ARG A 677 5.25 9.02 20.64
N SER A 678 4.64 9.91 21.42
CA SER A 678 3.55 9.56 22.34
C SER A 678 2.38 8.90 21.60
N TYR A 679 2.08 9.33 20.36
CA TYR A 679 1.05 8.68 19.55
C TYR A 679 1.40 7.22 19.20
N VAL A 680 2.66 6.95 18.85
CA VAL A 680 3.13 5.60 18.50
C VAL A 680 3.25 4.70 19.73
N GLU A 681 3.76 5.22 20.85
CA GLU A 681 4.06 4.45 22.06
C GLU A 681 2.82 4.21 22.94
N GLU A 682 1.98 5.23 23.16
CA GLU A 682 0.79 5.13 24.04
C GLU A 682 -0.49 4.71 23.29
N GLY A 683 -0.42 4.61 21.96
CA GLY A 683 -1.51 4.15 21.10
C GLY A 683 -2.76 5.05 21.11
N LYS A 684 -3.94 4.43 20.96
CA LYS A 684 -5.21 5.13 20.69
C LYS A 684 -5.67 6.08 21.80
N ALA A 685 -5.19 5.91 23.04
CA ALA A 685 -5.53 6.79 24.15
C ALA A 685 -4.87 8.17 24.02
N ALA A 686 -3.58 8.21 23.63
CA ALA A 686 -2.90 9.46 23.28
C ALA A 686 -3.49 10.11 22.03
N ALA A 687 -3.89 9.32 21.02
CA ALA A 687 -4.57 9.83 19.83
C ALA A 687 -5.84 10.66 20.14
N ARG A 688 -6.65 10.23 21.12
CA ARG A 688 -7.87 10.96 21.53
C ARG A 688 -7.56 12.26 22.27
N ARG A 689 -6.50 12.26 23.09
CA ARG A 689 -5.99 13.45 23.79
C ARG A 689 -5.43 14.46 22.80
N ASN A 690 -4.56 14.01 21.90
CA ASN A 690 -3.87 14.82 20.92
C ASN A 690 -4.81 15.38 19.84
N ARG A 691 -5.89 14.68 19.49
CA ARG A 691 -6.89 15.20 18.56
C ARG A 691 -7.64 16.42 19.13
N ARG A 692 -7.89 16.46 20.44
CA ARG A 692 -8.43 17.65 21.11
C ARG A 692 -7.39 18.77 21.20
N LEU A 693 -6.11 18.44 21.45
CA LEU A 693 -5.02 19.41 21.54
C LEU A 693 -4.67 20.05 20.18
N GLY A 694 -4.71 19.30 19.09
CA GLY A 694 -4.48 19.81 17.73
C GLY A 694 -5.56 20.78 17.24
N GLU A 695 -6.74 20.79 17.87
CA GLU A 695 -7.80 21.76 17.59
C GLU A 695 -7.70 23.04 18.43
N GLN A 696 -6.99 23.00 19.57
CA GLN A 696 -6.95 24.15 20.50
C GLN A 696 -5.57 24.78 20.71
N GLN A 697 -4.45 24.14 20.34
CA GLN A 697 -3.05 24.58 20.62
C GLN A 697 -2.70 24.88 22.10
N GLN A 698 -3.68 25.08 22.99
CA GLN A 698 -3.60 25.48 24.40
C GLN A 698 -3.08 24.40 25.36
N GLY A 699 -2.37 23.39 24.87
CA GLY A 699 -1.80 22.35 25.72
C GLY A 699 -0.56 21.68 25.17
N LEU A 700 0.13 22.34 24.22
CA LEU A 700 1.48 21.94 23.82
C LEU A 700 2.45 22.26 24.95
N ARG A 701 3.21 21.26 25.38
CA ARG A 701 4.34 21.49 26.29
C ARG A 701 5.48 22.13 25.51
N GLU A 702 6.33 22.87 26.22
CA GLU A 702 7.46 23.57 25.61
C GLU A 702 8.44 22.62 24.91
N ASP A 703 8.55 21.38 25.38
CA ASP A 703 9.39 20.33 24.82
C ASP A 703 8.69 19.49 23.73
N ASP A 704 7.40 19.69 23.47
CA ASP A 704 6.67 18.88 22.49
C ASP A 704 7.11 19.17 21.05
N CYS A 705 7.57 20.39 20.80
CA CYS A 705 7.93 20.90 19.48
C CYS A 705 9.28 21.61 19.45
N VAL A 706 9.94 21.54 18.29
CA VAL A 706 11.25 22.11 18.02
C VAL A 706 11.11 23.19 16.97
N ALA A 707 11.57 24.40 17.28
CA ALA A 707 11.60 25.50 16.32
C ALA A 707 12.76 25.32 15.33
N ILE A 708 12.41 25.30 14.03
CA ILE A 708 13.34 25.31 12.90
C ILE A 708 13.69 26.75 12.54
N PRO A 709 14.98 27.10 12.35
CA PRO A 709 15.38 28.44 11.95
C PRO A 709 14.72 28.87 10.64
N MET A 710 14.09 30.06 10.66
CA MET A 710 13.34 30.63 9.54
C MET A 710 14.00 31.91 8.99
N GLU A 711 15.33 32.00 9.10
CA GLU A 711 16.11 33.13 8.58
C GLU A 711 16.03 33.19 7.05
N GLU A 712 15.93 34.40 6.51
CA GLU A 712 16.02 34.65 5.07
C GLU A 712 17.34 34.09 4.50
N GLY A 713 17.23 33.33 3.40
CA GLY A 713 18.36 32.69 2.74
C GLY A 713 18.81 31.36 3.36
N MET A 714 18.30 30.95 4.52
CA MET A 714 18.63 29.65 5.13
C MET A 714 17.92 28.50 4.41
N VAL A 715 18.68 27.64 3.74
CA VAL A 715 18.15 26.45 3.05
C VAL A 715 18.20 25.25 3.98
N PHE A 716 17.08 24.53 4.06
CA PHE A 716 17.01 23.26 4.77
C PHE A 716 16.04 22.29 4.10
N GLU A 717 16.34 20.99 4.18
CA GLU A 717 15.34 19.94 3.92
C GLU A 717 14.52 19.71 5.19
N LEU A 718 13.19 19.65 5.06
CA LEU A 718 12.27 19.37 6.15
C LEU A 718 11.82 17.90 6.10
N ASN A 719 11.85 17.23 7.24
CA ASN A 719 11.12 15.98 7.39
C ASN A 719 9.63 16.25 7.58
N ASN A 720 8.94 16.46 6.46
CA ASN A 720 7.51 16.75 6.44
C ASN A 720 6.59 15.56 6.80
N ARG A 721 7.18 14.41 7.14
CA ARG A 721 6.48 13.25 7.70
C ARG A 721 6.37 13.32 9.22
N VAL A 722 7.04 14.26 9.89
CA VAL A 722 6.78 14.55 11.31
C VAL A 722 5.69 15.60 11.43
N LEU A 723 4.83 15.53 12.45
CA LEU A 723 3.88 16.58 12.79
C LEU A 723 4.57 17.95 12.85
N HIS A 724 4.00 18.95 12.19
CA HIS A 724 4.55 20.29 12.15
C HIS A 724 3.47 21.37 11.96
N LEU A 725 3.82 22.61 12.30
CA LEU A 725 2.97 23.79 12.19
C LEU A 725 3.81 25.03 11.87
N VAL A 726 3.16 26.10 11.39
CA VAL A 726 3.83 27.38 11.15
C VAL A 726 2.96 28.51 11.70
N LEU A 727 3.56 29.40 12.48
CA LEU A 727 2.92 30.56 13.07
C LEU A 727 3.51 31.82 12.44
N ASN A 728 2.66 32.76 12.04
CA ASN A 728 3.07 34.11 11.67
C ASN A 728 2.39 35.13 12.59
N HIS A 729 2.97 35.37 13.76
CA HIS A 729 2.44 36.34 14.73
C HIS A 729 2.85 37.79 14.42
N SER A 730 3.46 38.02 13.26
CA SER A 730 3.87 39.35 12.83
C SER A 730 2.74 40.08 12.10
N ASN A 731 2.89 41.40 11.98
CA ASN A 731 2.08 42.24 11.12
C ASN A 731 2.55 42.25 9.65
N LEU A 732 3.56 41.43 9.32
CA LEU A 732 4.17 41.34 8.00
C LEU A 732 3.79 40.01 7.33
N LYS A 733 3.68 40.04 6.00
CA LYS A 733 3.54 38.81 5.21
C LYS A 733 4.84 38.00 5.30
N ARG A 734 4.71 36.68 5.16
CA ARG A 734 5.82 35.75 5.06
C ARG A 734 5.72 35.01 3.74
N VAL A 735 6.83 34.89 3.01
CA VAL A 735 6.91 34.12 1.76
C VAL A 735 8.07 33.13 1.84
N GLN A 736 7.81 31.89 1.47
CA GLN A 736 8.83 30.85 1.37
C GLN A 736 8.74 30.15 0.03
N MET A 737 9.89 29.84 -0.55
CA MET A 737 10.02 28.92 -1.67
C MET A 737 10.09 27.50 -1.12
N VAL A 738 9.30 26.61 -1.71
CA VAL A 738 9.30 25.17 -1.41
C VAL A 738 9.63 24.43 -2.70
N VAL A 739 10.61 23.53 -2.61
CA VAL A 739 11.04 22.66 -3.71
C VAL A 739 10.89 21.21 -3.25
N ASP A 740 10.13 20.40 -3.97
CA ASP A 740 10.10 18.95 -3.77
C ASP A 740 10.90 18.30 -4.90
N VAL A 741 11.90 17.48 -4.54
CA VAL A 741 12.84 16.84 -5.48
C VAL A 741 12.76 15.33 -5.31
N ALA A 742 12.48 14.59 -6.38
CA ALA A 742 12.51 13.13 -6.37
C ALA A 742 13.97 12.61 -6.51
N GLU A 743 14.22 11.35 -6.19
CA GLU A 743 15.55 10.74 -6.45
C GLU A 743 15.77 10.47 -7.95
N GLU A 744 14.68 10.28 -8.70
CA GLU A 744 14.67 9.94 -10.12
C GLU A 744 14.18 11.11 -11.00
N PRO A 745 14.71 11.28 -12.22
CA PRO A 745 14.27 12.30 -13.16
C PRO A 745 12.78 12.26 -13.50
N ARG A 746 12.22 13.41 -13.86
CA ARG A 746 10.84 13.58 -14.31
C ARG A 746 10.79 14.48 -15.54
N GLN A 747 9.81 14.23 -16.41
CA GLN A 747 9.58 15.07 -17.59
C GLN A 747 8.33 15.92 -17.37
N PRO A 748 8.46 17.22 -17.04
CA PRO A 748 7.31 18.05 -16.75
C PRO A 748 6.57 18.43 -18.04
N ARG A 749 5.26 18.21 -18.06
CA ARG A 749 4.35 18.72 -19.09
C ARG A 749 4.13 20.22 -18.91
N ARG A 750 4.29 21.03 -19.96
CA ARG A 750 4.13 22.49 -19.88
C ARG A 750 2.65 22.87 -20.02
N LEU A 751 2.16 23.71 -19.12
CA LEU A 751 0.81 24.26 -19.16
C LEU A 751 0.82 25.66 -19.80
N LYS A 752 -0.28 26.01 -20.47
CA LYS A 752 -0.50 27.36 -21.02
C LYS A 752 -1.14 28.27 -19.98
N PRO A 753 -0.97 29.60 -20.06
CA PRO A 753 -1.81 30.55 -19.33
C PRO A 753 -3.30 30.25 -19.55
N GLY A 754 -4.14 30.40 -18.53
CA GLY A 754 -5.56 30.04 -18.64
C GLY A 754 -5.88 28.60 -18.24
N THR A 755 -4.91 27.69 -18.28
CA THR A 755 -5.18 26.26 -18.08
C THR A 755 -5.71 26.00 -16.66
N VAL A 756 -6.84 25.32 -16.55
CA VAL A 756 -7.39 24.87 -15.26
C VAL A 756 -7.27 23.35 -15.17
N CYS A 757 -6.39 22.88 -14.29
CA CYS A 757 -6.29 21.48 -13.94
C CYS A 757 -7.14 21.18 -12.70
N ARG A 758 -7.73 19.99 -12.62
CA ARG A 758 -8.47 19.53 -11.43
C ARG A 758 -7.62 18.52 -10.67
N TYR A 759 -7.49 18.71 -9.37
CA TYR A 759 -6.84 17.76 -8.48
C TYR A 759 -7.89 16.80 -7.94
N GLU A 760 -7.99 15.62 -8.54
CA GLU A 760 -9.04 14.66 -8.26
C GLU A 760 -8.45 13.30 -7.86
N SER A 761 -8.81 12.81 -6.68
CA SER A 761 -8.28 11.52 -6.17
C SER A 761 -6.76 11.50 -6.12
N ALA A 762 -6.19 12.65 -5.77
CA ALA A 762 -4.75 12.84 -5.69
C ALA A 762 -4.01 12.73 -7.03
N VAL A 763 -4.73 12.65 -8.15
CA VAL A 763 -4.22 12.77 -9.51
C VAL A 763 -4.48 14.19 -10.01
N MET A 764 -3.56 14.76 -10.79
CA MET A 764 -3.83 16.00 -11.51
C MET A 764 -4.38 15.69 -12.89
N VAL A 765 -5.58 16.19 -13.19
CA VAL A 765 -6.22 16.05 -14.49
C VAL A 765 -6.20 17.41 -15.17
N CYS A 766 -5.44 17.53 -16.24
CA CYS A 766 -5.37 18.74 -17.06
C CYS A 766 -5.97 18.47 -18.46
N PRO A 767 -6.57 19.47 -19.11
CA PRO A 767 -7.01 19.37 -20.49
C PRO A 767 -5.89 18.88 -21.43
N PRO A 768 -6.20 18.20 -22.55
CA PRO A 768 -5.24 17.84 -23.59
C PRO A 768 -4.51 19.07 -24.14
N GLU A 769 -3.33 18.87 -24.73
CA GLU A 769 -2.58 19.98 -25.33
C GLU A 769 -3.38 20.56 -26.51
N GLY A 770 -3.59 21.88 -26.51
CA GLY A 770 -4.22 22.59 -27.63
C GLY A 770 -5.66 23.05 -27.41
N ILE A 771 -6.33 22.62 -26.33
CA ILE A 771 -7.71 23.02 -26.02
C ILE A 771 -7.69 24.07 -24.90
N LEU A 772 -8.12 25.30 -25.19
CA LEU A 772 -8.33 26.33 -24.16
C LEU A 772 -9.71 26.14 -23.50
N PRO A 773 -9.90 26.60 -22.25
CA PRO A 773 -11.16 26.40 -21.53
C PRO A 773 -12.39 27.02 -22.21
N ASP A 774 -12.21 28.02 -23.08
CA ASP A 774 -13.32 28.67 -23.80
C ASP A 774 -13.77 27.88 -25.06
N ASP A 775 -13.07 26.78 -25.40
CA ASP A 775 -13.38 25.88 -26.52
C ASP A 775 -14.06 24.56 -26.08
N VAL A 776 -14.43 24.43 -24.80
CA VAL A 776 -15.15 23.29 -24.17
C VAL A 776 -16.37 23.79 -23.42
#